data_AF-A0A954XUH6-F1
#
_entry.id   AF-A0A954XUH6-F1
#
_cell.length_a   1.000
_cell.length_b   1.000
_cell.length_c   1.000
_cell.angle_alpha   90.00
_cell.angle_beta   90.00
_cell.angle_gamma   90.00
#
_symmetry.space_group_name_H-M   'P 1'
#
loop_
_entity.id
_entity.type
_entity.pdbx_description
1 polymer ?
#
loop_
_entity_poly.entity_id
_entity_poly.type
_entity_poly.pdbx_seq_one_letter_code
_entity_poly.pdbx_strand_id
1 'polypeptide(L)'
;MKPIRRLLAANRSEIAIRVFRSAHELGIRTVAMYSHEDRYALHRFKADEAYPIGEPGKPLASYLNVDAIIELAKHREIDAIHPGYGFLSENPSFARACRDAGIVFVGPRTELLEQLGDKLSARQVAVQAGVPVLGGSDTPIADAASGLATVEKLKFPIILKAAHGGGGRGMRVVNRAEDFADAFEAARRESLTAFGSDEIFIEKFISRARHIEVQLLGDSHGNLVHLYERDCSVQRRHQKVVEIAPAPNLPAGVRKKICDAAVAIGRAVGYDNAGTVEFLVDADANEVYFIEVNPRIQVEHTVTEEVTGVDVVRSQILVAQGERLDGPLINLPSQDKIATSGYAIQCRVTTEDPGNKFMPDYGKLTHYRSAGGMGVRLDGGTAFSGAVVYPFYDSLLVKVTCWGRSFVEAAGRTERCLQEFRVRGVKTNIPFLIRLTTDDTFLAGGCTTRFIDETPELFEFAFRQNRATKLLEFIADVIVNGNPIVKDKPVSARREPALVPAVDDNAPLPLGTRDRLQELGVEKFCAWVKEQKPLLWTDTTMRDAHQSLLATRVRTYDLLAIADAYARNCSDLFSLEMWGGATFDTSMRFLKESPWQRLEQLRERVPNILFQMLLRASSAMGYANYPDNLVRECVREAAAAGIDVFRIFDALNWVPNMRVAIEATREAGAICEAAICYTGDILDPRRSKYSLDYYVKLAKELEQLGANILAIKDMAGLCKPHAAAVLVKALRDAVDLPMHLHTHDTGGVQAAAILNAAGAGLDIADAAMAAMSGGTSQPNLNTLVEGLRNTPRESPLSGAALDEISEYWREAREFYTAFESPVLAAGSDLYQHEMPGGQYTNLFQQAQSLGLSSRWPEVCRVYADVNQLFGDIVKVTPTSKAVGDMALFLVANDLSTADLMAGSRELAYPRSVLDLLGGRMGQVEGGFPADIRDKILRDEKPLEGRPGESIPPADLPATRTKVAEMVEGDATGQDVVSYLMYPQVFEQFAAHQRQYSDVGVLPTPVFLHGMSPGEEIAVDIEPGKTLIVKFMTVGDAHHDGTRSVFFELNGQPREVTVADHSLEGDIVQRTKADPKNPKHVGASMPGLVVIVATQAGEQIAAGQKLLTLEAMKMETTVLAESDGKIAEVHVAAGTQVEAGDLLITLE
;
A
#
# COMPACT_ATOMS: atom_id res chain seq x y z
N MET A 1 34.26 -27.51 45.90
CA MET A 1 34.47 -26.40 44.94
C MET A 1 34.11 -25.08 45.64
N LYS A 2 34.60 -23.93 45.16
CA LYS A 2 34.15 -22.62 45.70
C LYS A 2 32.71 -22.36 45.22
N PRO A 3 31.81 -21.85 46.08
CA PRO A 3 30.48 -21.45 45.65
C PRO A 3 30.57 -20.29 44.67
N ILE A 4 29.88 -20.37 43.54
CA ILE A 4 29.80 -19.28 42.56
C ILE A 4 28.93 -18.17 43.14
N ARG A 5 29.51 -17.00 43.41
CA ARG A 5 28.77 -15.80 43.88
C ARG A 5 28.63 -14.78 42.76
N ARG A 6 29.58 -14.75 41.82
CA ARG A 6 29.58 -13.85 40.66
C ARG A 6 29.83 -14.63 39.37
N LEU A 7 28.93 -14.49 38.41
CA LEU A 7 28.99 -15.18 37.12
C LEU A 7 28.98 -14.17 35.97
N LEU A 8 29.99 -14.26 35.10
CA LEU A 8 30.05 -13.50 33.86
C LEU A 8 29.50 -14.33 32.69
N ALA A 9 28.61 -13.75 31.89
CA ALA A 9 28.27 -14.34 30.60
C ALA A 9 29.23 -13.80 29.53
N ALA A 10 30.13 -14.64 29.01
CA ALA A 10 31.07 -14.28 27.95
C ALA A 10 30.39 -14.34 26.57
N ASN A 11 29.28 -13.61 26.45
CA ASN A 11 28.39 -13.62 25.28
C ASN A 11 27.54 -12.34 25.23
N ARG A 12 26.61 -12.27 24.28
CA ARG A 12 25.70 -11.14 24.04
C ARG A 12 24.26 -11.59 23.80
N SER A 13 23.37 -10.63 23.55
CA SER A 13 22.00 -10.88 23.06
C SER A 13 21.20 -11.83 23.99
N GLU A 14 20.33 -12.65 23.41
CA GLU A 14 19.36 -13.49 24.12
C GLU A 14 20.02 -14.46 25.11
N ILE A 15 21.12 -15.11 24.72
CA ILE A 15 21.74 -16.16 25.54
C ILE A 15 22.39 -15.59 26.79
N ALA A 16 22.99 -14.39 26.71
CA ALA A 16 23.49 -13.71 27.89
C ALA A 16 22.33 -13.40 28.87
N ILE A 17 21.20 -12.91 28.36
CA ILE A 17 19.99 -12.66 29.17
C ILE A 17 19.46 -13.95 29.79
N ARG A 18 19.42 -15.05 29.02
CA ARG A 18 18.99 -16.37 29.47
C ARG A 18 19.86 -16.90 30.61
N VAL A 19 21.19 -16.72 30.52
CA VAL A 19 22.14 -17.05 31.58
C VAL A 19 21.91 -16.18 32.82
N PHE A 20 21.72 -14.87 32.65
CA PHE A 20 21.48 -13.96 33.76
C PHE A 20 20.20 -14.31 34.53
N ARG A 21 19.14 -14.73 33.82
CA ARG A 21 17.88 -15.19 34.45
C ARG A 21 18.13 -16.37 35.39
N SER A 22 18.74 -17.46 34.92
CA SER A 22 19.02 -18.63 35.78
C SER A 22 20.01 -18.32 36.90
N ALA A 23 21.05 -17.51 36.63
CA ALA A 23 22.00 -17.10 37.67
C ALA A 23 21.30 -16.28 38.77
N HIS A 24 20.43 -15.34 38.40
CA HIS A 24 19.66 -14.53 39.35
C HIS A 24 18.71 -15.39 40.20
N GLU A 25 18.01 -16.35 39.59
CA GLU A 25 17.14 -17.29 40.31
C GLU A 25 17.91 -18.19 41.30
N LEU A 26 19.19 -18.44 41.05
CA LEU A 26 20.11 -19.12 41.96
C LEU A 26 20.75 -18.18 43.01
N GLY A 27 20.43 -16.88 43.00
CA GLY A 27 21.00 -15.88 43.90
C GLY A 27 22.44 -15.48 43.57
N ILE A 28 22.88 -15.72 42.33
CA ILE A 28 24.23 -15.40 41.84
C ILE A 28 24.22 -14.02 41.19
N ARG A 29 25.18 -13.17 41.55
CA ARG A 29 25.34 -11.84 40.94
C ARG A 29 25.89 -11.97 39.51
N THR A 30 25.30 -11.22 38.59
CA THR A 30 25.51 -11.37 37.15
C THR A 30 26.38 -10.27 36.58
N VAL A 31 27.27 -10.63 35.66
CA VAL A 31 28.18 -9.68 34.98
C VAL A 31 28.09 -9.84 33.46
N ALA A 32 27.83 -8.73 32.77
CA ALA A 32 27.85 -8.65 31.31
C ALA A 32 29.17 -8.05 30.79
N MET A 33 29.53 -8.43 29.56
CA MET A 33 30.52 -7.74 28.75
C MET A 33 29.89 -7.21 27.46
N TYR A 34 30.40 -6.09 26.93
CA TYR A 34 29.85 -5.48 25.72
C TYR A 34 30.92 -4.76 24.89
N SER A 35 30.85 -4.81 23.55
CA SER A 35 31.69 -3.97 22.69
C SER A 35 31.15 -2.53 22.63
N HIS A 36 31.92 -1.59 22.07
CA HIS A 36 31.45 -0.23 21.84
C HIS A 36 30.16 -0.16 20.99
N GLU A 37 30.05 -1.01 19.98
CA GLU A 37 28.89 -1.13 19.09
C GLU A 37 27.66 -1.68 19.81
N ASP A 38 27.85 -2.53 20.82
CA ASP A 38 26.78 -3.14 21.64
C ASP A 38 26.43 -2.30 22.89
N ARG A 39 26.87 -1.05 23.00
CA ARG A 39 26.61 -0.20 24.18
C ARG A 39 25.12 0.01 24.49
N TYR A 40 24.22 -0.20 23.53
CA TYR A 40 22.77 -0.13 23.71
C TYR A 40 22.07 -1.49 23.67
N ALA A 41 22.82 -2.59 23.58
CA ALA A 41 22.26 -3.94 23.54
C ALA A 41 21.57 -4.28 24.87
N LEU A 42 20.44 -4.99 24.78
CA LEU A 42 19.57 -5.23 25.92
C LEU A 42 20.27 -6.03 27.03
N HIS A 43 21.13 -6.99 26.69
CA HIS A 43 21.80 -7.86 27.67
C HIS A 43 22.68 -7.08 28.66
N ARG A 44 23.26 -5.97 28.21
CA ARG A 44 24.06 -5.06 29.06
C ARG A 44 23.25 -4.57 30.27
N PHE A 45 21.97 -4.28 30.07
CA PHE A 45 21.08 -3.74 31.12
C PHE A 45 20.35 -4.82 31.92
N LYS A 46 20.59 -6.11 31.63
CA LYS A 46 19.99 -7.25 32.34
C LYS A 46 20.92 -7.91 33.35
N ALA A 47 22.20 -7.54 33.36
CA ALA A 47 23.15 -7.96 34.39
C ALA A 47 23.23 -6.93 35.54
N ASP A 48 23.69 -7.36 36.72
CA ASP A 48 23.92 -6.49 37.87
C ASP A 48 25.10 -5.53 37.65
N GLU A 49 26.06 -5.95 36.82
CA GLU A 49 27.23 -5.15 36.41
C GLU A 49 27.52 -5.39 34.93
N ALA A 50 28.05 -4.39 34.22
CA ALA A 50 28.44 -4.53 32.82
C ALA A 50 29.71 -3.76 32.49
N TYR A 51 30.64 -4.39 31.76
CA TYR A 51 31.95 -3.83 31.45
C TYR A 51 32.25 -3.82 29.94
N PRO A 52 32.83 -2.72 29.41
CA PRO A 52 33.23 -2.68 28.02
C PRO A 52 34.41 -3.64 27.76
N ILE A 53 34.46 -4.25 26.59
CA ILE A 53 35.55 -5.14 26.13
C ILE A 53 35.98 -4.75 24.71
N GLY A 54 37.29 -4.80 24.46
CA GLY A 54 37.90 -4.53 23.15
C GLY A 54 37.92 -3.05 22.72
N GLU A 55 38.13 -2.81 21.42
CA GLU A 55 38.32 -1.49 20.82
C GLU A 55 37.14 -1.12 19.88
N PRO A 56 36.73 0.16 19.81
CA PRO A 56 35.76 0.62 18.82
C PRO A 56 36.20 0.24 17.39
N GLY A 57 35.24 -0.20 16.57
CA GLY A 57 35.49 -0.66 15.20
C GLY A 57 35.82 -2.15 15.10
N LYS A 58 35.97 -2.88 16.21
CA LYS A 58 36.29 -4.33 16.22
C LYS A 58 35.27 -5.17 17.00
N PRO A 59 33.97 -5.17 16.61
CA PRO A 59 32.87 -5.75 17.41
C PRO A 59 33.07 -7.24 17.70
N LEU A 60 33.24 -8.08 16.66
CA LEU A 60 33.40 -9.53 16.85
C LEU A 60 34.70 -9.90 17.57
N ALA A 61 35.83 -9.28 17.19
CA ALA A 61 37.12 -9.54 17.82
C ALA A 61 37.10 -9.22 19.33
N SER A 62 36.28 -8.27 19.76
CA SER A 62 36.12 -7.92 21.17
C SER A 62 35.53 -9.07 22.00
N TYR A 63 34.56 -9.80 21.45
CA TYR A 63 33.96 -10.97 22.12
C TYR A 63 34.80 -12.26 22.00
N LEU A 64 35.80 -12.27 21.11
CA LEU A 64 36.72 -13.40 20.91
C LEU A 64 38.06 -13.22 21.64
N ASN A 65 38.26 -12.11 22.35
CA ASN A 65 39.52 -11.79 23.02
C ASN A 65 39.63 -12.50 24.39
N VAL A 66 40.22 -13.69 24.38
CA VAL A 66 40.43 -14.53 25.57
C VAL A 66 41.16 -13.77 26.68
N ASP A 67 42.30 -13.15 26.38
CA ASP A 67 43.13 -12.48 27.40
C ASP A 67 42.37 -11.34 28.08
N ALA A 68 41.70 -10.50 27.30
CA ALA A 68 40.95 -9.38 27.85
C ALA A 68 39.77 -9.84 28.74
N ILE A 69 39.11 -10.95 28.38
CA ILE A 69 37.99 -11.51 29.18
C ILE A 69 38.51 -12.09 30.49
N ILE A 70 39.64 -12.81 30.46
CA ILE A 70 40.25 -13.38 31.67
C ILE A 70 40.78 -12.27 32.60
N GLU A 71 41.42 -11.25 32.06
CA GLU A 71 41.88 -10.10 32.86
C GLU A 71 40.71 -9.30 33.45
N LEU A 72 39.62 -9.11 32.69
CA LEU A 72 38.39 -8.54 33.23
C LEU A 72 37.85 -9.37 34.40
N ALA A 73 37.80 -10.69 34.24
CA ALA A 73 37.29 -11.59 35.28
C ALA A 73 38.16 -11.59 36.55
N LYS A 74 39.49 -11.53 36.41
CA LYS A 74 40.41 -11.38 37.55
C LYS A 74 40.24 -10.04 38.26
N HIS A 75 40.28 -8.93 37.51
CA HIS A 75 40.15 -7.57 38.07
C HIS A 75 38.81 -7.32 38.76
N ARG A 76 37.77 -8.05 38.34
CA ARG A 76 36.43 -7.96 38.92
C ARG A 76 36.09 -9.11 39.84
N GLU A 77 37.04 -9.96 40.24
CA GLU A 77 36.81 -11.07 41.17
C GLU A 77 35.60 -11.93 40.78
N ILE A 78 35.55 -12.33 39.50
CA ILE A 78 34.48 -13.18 38.96
C ILE A 78 34.79 -14.64 39.27
N ASP A 79 33.82 -15.37 39.82
CA ASP A 79 34.02 -16.78 40.23
C ASP A 79 33.86 -17.75 39.07
N ALA A 80 32.94 -17.45 38.14
CA ALA A 80 32.62 -18.32 37.02
C ALA A 80 32.32 -17.56 35.73
N ILE A 81 32.62 -18.18 34.59
CA ILE A 81 32.26 -17.70 33.26
C ILE A 81 31.37 -18.73 32.58
N HIS A 82 30.19 -18.29 32.15
CA HIS A 82 29.34 -19.07 31.26
C HIS A 82 29.52 -18.54 29.83
N PRO A 83 29.94 -19.39 28.87
CA PRO A 83 30.25 -18.91 27.52
C PRO A 83 29.03 -18.80 26.61
N GLY A 84 27.82 -19.16 27.05
CA GLY A 84 26.65 -19.33 26.18
C GLY A 84 26.92 -20.31 25.04
N TYR A 85 26.57 -19.91 23.82
CA TYR A 85 26.86 -20.63 22.58
C TYR A 85 27.52 -19.70 21.54
N GLY A 86 28.19 -20.28 20.52
CA GLY A 86 29.01 -19.48 19.60
C GLY A 86 30.19 -18.81 20.31
N PHE A 87 30.85 -17.85 19.66
CA PHE A 87 32.05 -17.18 20.19
C PHE A 87 33.09 -18.17 20.74
N LEU A 88 33.36 -18.14 22.05
CA LEU A 88 34.40 -18.94 22.72
C LEU A 88 33.85 -20.19 23.42
N SER A 89 32.57 -20.54 23.23
CA SER A 89 31.91 -21.64 23.95
C SER A 89 32.46 -23.04 23.66
N GLU A 90 33.05 -23.25 22.50
CA GLU A 90 33.71 -24.52 22.13
C GLU A 90 35.24 -24.38 22.12
N ASN A 91 35.79 -23.25 22.57
CA ASN A 91 37.22 -22.96 22.47
C ASN A 91 37.99 -23.59 23.67
N PRO A 92 38.83 -24.62 23.45
CA PRO A 92 39.52 -25.28 24.56
C PRO A 92 40.55 -24.37 25.24
N SER A 93 41.21 -23.48 24.48
CA SER A 93 42.15 -22.50 25.02
C SER A 93 41.49 -21.53 25.99
N PHE A 94 40.24 -21.14 25.73
CA PHE A 94 39.47 -20.28 26.63
C PHE A 94 39.11 -20.99 27.94
N ALA A 95 38.62 -22.24 27.86
CA ALA A 95 38.32 -23.04 29.03
C ALA A 95 39.60 -23.31 29.88
N ARG A 96 40.73 -23.57 29.21
CA ARG A 96 42.04 -23.72 29.84
C ARG A 96 42.48 -22.44 30.55
N ALA A 97 42.34 -21.28 29.89
CA ALA A 97 42.66 -19.99 30.49
C ALA A 97 41.79 -19.66 31.71
N CYS A 98 40.50 -20.04 31.71
CA CYS A 98 39.63 -19.95 32.89
C CYS A 98 40.18 -20.81 34.04
N ARG A 99 40.50 -22.08 33.77
CA ARG A 99 41.06 -23.02 34.74
C ARG A 99 42.36 -22.51 35.35
N ASP A 100 43.29 -22.04 34.51
CA ASP A 100 44.61 -21.55 34.92
C ASP A 100 44.49 -20.26 35.75
N ALA A 101 43.46 -19.45 35.52
CA ALA A 101 43.13 -18.26 36.30
C ALA A 101 42.29 -18.56 37.56
N GLY A 102 41.91 -19.81 37.82
CA GLY A 102 41.08 -20.20 38.96
C GLY A 102 39.61 -19.78 38.85
N ILE A 103 39.12 -19.57 37.62
CA ILE A 103 37.74 -19.19 37.28
C ILE A 103 37.00 -20.44 36.78
N VAL A 104 35.81 -20.71 37.31
CA VAL A 104 35.00 -21.86 36.89
C VAL A 104 34.45 -21.64 35.48
N PHE A 105 34.79 -22.52 34.54
CA PHE A 105 34.17 -22.55 33.22
C PHE A 105 32.85 -23.34 33.29
N VAL A 106 31.71 -22.70 33.02
CA VAL A 106 30.39 -23.35 33.04
C VAL A 106 30.15 -24.04 31.70
N GLY A 107 30.73 -25.23 31.57
CA GLY A 107 30.67 -26.08 30.38
C GLY A 107 31.47 -27.37 30.62
N PRO A 108 31.65 -28.20 29.58
CA PRO A 108 32.45 -29.42 29.69
C PRO A 108 33.93 -29.11 30.01
N ARG A 109 34.62 -30.09 30.58
CA ARG A 109 36.08 -29.98 30.84
C ARG A 109 36.88 -29.72 29.56
N THR A 110 38.02 -29.03 29.69
CA THR A 110 38.91 -28.69 28.57
C THR A 110 39.27 -29.89 27.69
N GLU A 111 39.53 -31.04 28.31
CA GLU A 111 39.90 -32.27 27.60
C GLU A 111 38.75 -32.77 26.70
N LEU A 112 37.49 -32.58 27.12
CA LEU A 112 36.32 -32.91 26.30
C LEU A 112 36.14 -31.95 25.14
N LEU A 113 36.43 -30.66 25.33
CA LEU A 113 36.40 -29.68 24.24
C LEU A 113 37.46 -29.99 23.17
N GLU A 114 38.65 -30.44 23.58
CA GLU A 114 39.70 -30.86 22.63
C GLU A 114 39.32 -32.15 21.90
N GLN A 115 38.78 -33.14 22.62
CA GLN A 115 38.42 -34.42 22.06
C GLN A 115 37.18 -34.37 21.15
N LEU A 116 36.18 -33.56 21.48
CA LEU A 116 34.90 -33.50 20.77
C LEU A 116 34.78 -32.33 19.80
N GLY A 117 35.62 -31.30 19.93
CA GLY A 117 35.65 -30.14 19.02
C GLY A 117 36.27 -30.45 17.65
N ASP A 118 37.07 -31.51 17.54
CA ASP A 118 37.53 -32.05 16.25
C ASP A 118 36.58 -33.15 15.73
N LYS A 119 36.09 -32.98 14.50
CA LYS A 119 35.10 -33.88 13.88
C LYS A 119 35.65 -35.28 13.64
N LEU A 120 36.95 -35.40 13.32
CA LEU A 120 37.58 -36.70 13.10
C LEU A 120 37.73 -37.45 14.43
N SER A 121 38.20 -36.79 15.48
CA SER A 121 38.25 -37.33 16.83
C SER A 121 36.86 -37.73 17.35
N ALA A 122 35.85 -36.87 17.22
CA ALA A 122 34.47 -37.17 17.64
C ALA A 122 33.89 -38.39 16.89
N ARG A 123 34.20 -38.54 15.60
CA ARG A 123 33.81 -39.71 14.80
C ARG A 123 34.47 -41.00 15.29
N GLN A 124 35.74 -40.96 15.67
CA GLN A 124 36.43 -42.12 16.27
C GLN A 124 35.78 -42.53 17.60
N VAL A 125 35.39 -41.56 18.44
CA VAL A 125 34.65 -41.81 19.68
C VAL A 125 33.31 -42.50 19.38
N ALA A 126 32.55 -42.04 18.37
CA ALA A 126 31.29 -42.66 17.98
C ALA A 126 31.48 -44.13 17.55
N VAL A 127 32.51 -44.42 16.76
CA VAL A 127 32.85 -45.80 16.36
C VAL A 127 33.23 -46.67 17.57
N GLN A 128 34.04 -46.14 18.49
CA GLN A 128 34.41 -46.84 19.73
C GLN A 128 33.19 -47.12 20.63
N ALA A 129 32.22 -46.22 20.65
CA ALA A 129 30.95 -46.37 21.36
C ALA A 129 29.95 -47.30 20.63
N GLY A 130 30.32 -47.88 19.48
CA GLY A 130 29.45 -48.76 18.70
C GLY A 130 28.32 -48.04 17.96
N VAL A 131 28.44 -46.73 17.75
CA VAL A 131 27.45 -45.90 17.06
C VAL A 131 27.79 -45.80 15.56
N PRO A 132 26.82 -46.02 14.65
CA PRO A 132 27.08 -45.91 13.22
C PRO A 132 27.46 -44.49 12.79
N VAL A 133 28.44 -44.39 11.88
CA VAL A 133 28.91 -43.14 11.26
C VAL A 133 28.73 -43.21 9.74
N LEU A 134 28.65 -42.08 9.05
CA LEU A 134 28.53 -42.06 7.58
C LEU A 134 29.77 -42.62 6.89
N GLY A 135 29.59 -43.46 5.87
CA GLY A 135 30.69 -43.87 5.00
C GLY A 135 31.35 -42.65 4.32
N GLY A 136 32.68 -42.57 4.35
CA GLY A 136 33.43 -41.40 3.90
C GLY A 136 34.93 -41.65 3.88
N SER A 137 35.71 -40.61 3.55
CA SER A 137 37.17 -40.67 3.65
C SER A 137 37.62 -40.54 5.12
N ASP A 138 38.46 -41.45 5.60
CA ASP A 138 38.99 -41.42 6.98
C ASP A 138 40.07 -40.35 7.20
N THR A 139 40.62 -39.80 6.12
CA THR A 139 41.61 -38.71 6.12
C THR A 139 41.20 -37.61 5.14
N PRO A 140 41.68 -36.37 5.32
CA PRO A 140 41.53 -35.32 4.30
C PRO A 140 42.05 -35.78 2.94
N ILE A 141 41.41 -35.26 1.88
CA ILE A 141 41.73 -35.60 0.49
C ILE A 141 42.87 -34.70 0.01
N ALA A 142 43.89 -35.31 -0.60
CA ALA A 142 45.07 -34.58 -1.04
C ALA A 142 44.82 -33.75 -2.31
N ASP A 143 44.05 -34.27 -3.26
CA ASP A 143 43.76 -33.63 -4.55
C ASP A 143 42.45 -34.13 -5.17
N ALA A 144 41.96 -33.45 -6.23
CA ALA A 144 40.72 -33.82 -6.89
C ALA A 144 40.73 -35.25 -7.46
N ALA A 145 41.88 -35.77 -7.89
CA ALA A 145 42.01 -37.10 -8.49
C ALA A 145 41.85 -38.22 -7.44
N SER A 146 42.53 -38.10 -6.29
CA SER A 146 42.40 -39.00 -5.15
C SER A 146 41.01 -38.94 -4.51
N GLY A 147 40.39 -37.75 -4.51
CA GLY A 147 38.99 -37.57 -4.13
C GLY A 147 38.05 -38.37 -5.02
N LEU A 148 38.18 -38.26 -6.34
CA LEU A 148 37.32 -38.97 -7.30
C LEU A 148 37.44 -40.50 -7.16
N ALA A 149 38.65 -41.03 -6.97
CA ALA A 149 38.88 -42.45 -6.71
C ALA A 149 38.21 -42.95 -5.41
N THR A 150 38.09 -42.06 -4.41
CA THR A 150 37.34 -42.35 -3.17
C THR A 150 35.83 -42.34 -3.42
N VAL A 151 35.34 -41.43 -4.26
CA VAL A 151 33.92 -41.34 -4.63
C VAL A 151 33.47 -42.53 -5.46
N GLU A 152 34.30 -43.12 -6.33
CA GLU A 152 33.94 -44.34 -7.08
C GLU A 152 33.51 -45.50 -6.15
N LYS A 153 34.09 -45.57 -4.94
CA LYS A 153 33.73 -46.57 -3.93
C LYS A 153 32.47 -46.19 -3.15
N LEU A 154 32.29 -44.90 -2.82
CA LEU A 154 31.14 -44.40 -2.05
C LEU A 154 29.86 -44.26 -2.89
N LYS A 155 30.02 -44.06 -4.20
CA LYS A 155 29.01 -43.68 -5.20
C LYS A 155 28.38 -42.31 -4.92
N PHE A 156 28.03 -41.61 -5.99
CA PHE A 156 27.28 -40.36 -5.91
C PHE A 156 25.82 -40.60 -5.46
N PRO A 157 25.16 -39.61 -4.81
CA PRO A 157 25.69 -38.29 -4.43
C PRO A 157 26.59 -38.34 -3.19
N ILE A 158 27.55 -37.41 -3.12
CA ILE A 158 28.46 -37.22 -1.98
C ILE A 158 28.40 -35.77 -1.50
N ILE A 159 28.91 -35.52 -0.30
CA ILE A 159 29.10 -34.18 0.24
C ILE A 159 30.56 -33.96 0.62
N LEU A 160 31.12 -32.85 0.15
CA LEU A 160 32.41 -32.33 0.57
C LEU A 160 32.22 -31.50 1.83
N LYS A 161 33.07 -31.69 2.83
CA LYS A 161 33.03 -30.97 4.10
C LYS A 161 34.43 -30.52 4.52
N ALA A 162 34.54 -29.31 5.06
CA ALA A 162 35.75 -28.83 5.72
C ALA A 162 35.96 -29.49 7.09
N ALA A 163 37.19 -29.90 7.39
CA ALA A 163 37.53 -30.58 8.65
C ALA A 163 37.22 -29.72 9.90
N HIS A 164 37.51 -28.42 9.82
CA HIS A 164 37.25 -27.45 10.88
C HIS A 164 35.99 -26.59 10.64
N GLY A 165 35.11 -27.03 9.73
CA GLY A 165 33.94 -26.26 9.32
C GLY A 165 32.77 -26.34 10.31
N GLY A 166 32.19 -25.17 10.65
CA GLY A 166 30.97 -25.05 11.48
C GLY A 166 29.90 -24.15 10.84
N GLY A 167 28.64 -24.32 11.24
CA GLY A 167 27.55 -23.40 10.89
C GLY A 167 27.09 -23.41 9.41
N GLY A 168 27.26 -24.53 8.70
CA GLY A 168 26.78 -24.67 7.32
C GLY A 168 27.77 -24.26 6.22
N ARG A 169 28.91 -23.64 6.58
CA ARG A 169 29.91 -23.10 5.63
C ARG A 169 30.99 -24.13 5.31
N GLY A 170 31.55 -24.07 4.09
CA GLY A 170 32.54 -25.05 3.63
C GLY A 170 31.98 -26.44 3.35
N MET A 171 30.69 -26.54 3.00
CA MET A 171 30.04 -27.79 2.55
C MET A 171 29.49 -27.67 1.13
N ARG A 172 29.64 -28.72 0.33
CA ARG A 172 29.14 -28.80 -1.06
C ARG A 172 28.66 -30.19 -1.41
N VAL A 173 27.42 -30.29 -1.88
CA VAL A 173 26.88 -31.55 -2.42
C VAL A 173 27.35 -31.70 -3.86
N VAL A 174 27.87 -32.87 -4.20
CA VAL A 174 28.31 -33.23 -5.55
C VAL A 174 27.48 -34.41 -6.01
N ASN A 175 26.78 -34.25 -7.14
CA ASN A 175 25.86 -35.26 -7.67
C ASN A 175 26.48 -36.11 -8.79
N ARG A 176 27.49 -35.58 -9.49
CA ARG A 176 28.10 -36.21 -10.68
C ARG A 176 29.61 -36.01 -10.65
N ALA A 177 30.33 -36.92 -11.33
CA ALA A 177 31.79 -36.90 -11.40
C ALA A 177 32.36 -35.61 -12.02
N GLU A 178 31.65 -35.06 -13.00
CA GLU A 178 31.99 -33.87 -13.77
C GLU A 178 32.16 -32.62 -12.87
N ASP A 179 31.33 -32.53 -11.84
CA ASP A 179 31.25 -31.36 -10.95
C ASP A 179 32.25 -31.42 -9.78
N PHE A 180 32.96 -32.54 -9.61
CA PHE A 180 33.74 -32.81 -8.40
C PHE A 180 34.95 -31.88 -8.26
N ALA A 181 35.72 -31.67 -9.34
CA ALA A 181 36.96 -30.90 -9.31
C ALA A 181 36.70 -29.44 -8.92
N ASP A 182 35.72 -28.80 -9.56
CA ASP A 182 35.35 -27.41 -9.29
C ASP A 182 34.76 -27.24 -7.87
N ALA A 183 33.91 -28.19 -7.43
CA ALA A 183 33.34 -28.17 -6.09
C ALA A 183 34.41 -28.36 -4.99
N PHE A 184 35.42 -29.20 -5.24
CA PHE A 184 36.54 -29.44 -4.33
C PHE A 184 37.41 -28.19 -4.15
N GLU A 185 37.84 -27.55 -5.24
CA GLU A 185 38.65 -26.32 -5.16
C GLU A 185 37.87 -25.16 -4.55
N ALA A 186 36.57 -25.04 -4.85
CA ALA A 186 35.71 -24.05 -4.23
C ALA A 186 35.58 -24.28 -2.71
N ALA A 187 35.34 -25.51 -2.27
CA ALA A 187 35.24 -25.87 -0.85
C ALA A 187 36.57 -25.63 -0.12
N ARG A 188 37.70 -25.99 -0.74
CA ARG A 188 39.05 -25.77 -0.23
C ARG A 188 39.36 -24.29 -0.01
N ARG A 189 39.08 -23.44 -1.01
CA ARG A 189 39.27 -21.99 -0.92
C ARG A 189 38.37 -21.35 0.14
N GLU A 190 37.10 -21.77 0.20
CA GLU A 190 36.16 -21.31 1.23
C GLU A 190 36.64 -21.69 2.64
N SER A 191 37.09 -22.93 2.83
CA SER A 191 37.64 -23.42 4.09
C SER A 191 38.88 -22.64 4.53
N LEU A 192 39.84 -22.42 3.62
CA LEU A 192 41.05 -21.66 3.92
C LEU A 192 40.74 -20.22 4.34
N THR A 193 39.79 -19.59 3.64
CA THR A 193 39.38 -18.20 3.92
C THR A 193 38.61 -18.08 5.24
N ALA A 194 37.73 -19.05 5.54
CA ALA A 194 36.83 -18.98 6.70
C ALA A 194 37.42 -19.57 7.99
N PHE A 195 38.24 -20.62 7.87
CA PHE A 195 38.71 -21.44 8.99
C PHE A 195 40.23 -21.58 9.05
N GLY A 196 40.98 -21.00 8.10
CA GLY A 196 42.44 -21.04 8.08
C GLY A 196 43.06 -22.40 7.77
N SER A 197 42.25 -23.37 7.32
CA SER A 197 42.68 -24.73 6.94
C SER A 197 42.06 -25.11 5.60
N ASP A 198 42.83 -25.76 4.73
CA ASP A 198 42.41 -26.20 3.41
C ASP A 198 42.01 -27.71 3.39
N GLU A 199 41.90 -28.34 4.56
CA GLU A 199 41.56 -29.76 4.69
C GLU A 199 40.07 -30.04 4.42
N ILE A 200 39.81 -30.84 3.37
CA ILE A 200 38.47 -31.26 2.94
C ILE A 200 38.36 -32.80 3.00
N PHE A 201 37.22 -33.32 3.47
CA PHE A 201 36.89 -34.75 3.46
C PHE A 201 35.57 -35.02 2.72
N ILE A 202 35.36 -36.26 2.26
CA ILE A 202 34.14 -36.71 1.58
C ILE A 202 33.31 -37.54 2.55
N GLU A 203 32.00 -37.30 2.56
CA GLU A 203 31.02 -38.23 3.13
C GLU A 203 29.94 -38.61 2.12
N LYS A 204 29.32 -39.76 2.34
CA LYS A 204 28.10 -40.15 1.65
C LYS A 204 27.00 -39.13 1.96
N PHE A 205 26.34 -38.63 0.91
CA PHE A 205 25.22 -37.71 1.07
C PHE A 205 23.91 -38.49 1.18
N ILE A 206 23.15 -38.24 2.25
CA ILE A 206 21.78 -38.76 2.40
C ILE A 206 20.82 -37.71 1.85
N SER A 207 20.17 -38.01 0.73
CA SER A 207 19.29 -37.07 0.02
C SER A 207 18.05 -36.69 0.82
N ARG A 208 17.42 -37.67 1.49
CA ARG A 208 16.23 -37.49 2.34
C ARG A 208 16.59 -37.76 3.80
N ALA A 209 17.30 -36.82 4.41
CA ALA A 209 17.71 -36.92 5.80
C ALA A 209 16.80 -36.09 6.72
N ARG A 210 16.54 -36.61 7.93
CA ARG A 210 16.12 -35.82 9.08
C ARG A 210 17.33 -35.53 9.95
N HIS A 211 17.48 -34.29 10.38
CA HIS A 211 18.50 -33.90 11.35
C HIS A 211 17.89 -34.02 12.75
N ILE A 212 18.27 -35.05 13.48
CA ILE A 212 17.78 -35.33 14.83
C ILE A 212 18.95 -35.21 15.80
N GLU A 213 18.75 -34.51 16.90
CA GLU A 213 19.80 -34.29 17.90
C GLU A 213 19.31 -34.59 19.31
N VAL A 214 20.20 -35.03 20.20
CA VAL A 214 19.84 -35.45 21.57
C VAL A 214 20.55 -34.59 22.60
N GLN A 215 19.75 -34.01 23.50
CA GLN A 215 20.27 -33.26 24.63
C GLN A 215 20.86 -34.19 25.68
N LEU A 216 22.12 -33.98 26.05
CA LEU A 216 22.78 -34.62 27.19
C LEU A 216 22.92 -33.64 28.35
N LEU A 217 22.88 -34.19 29.56
CA LEU A 217 23.25 -33.52 30.80
C LEU A 217 24.02 -34.51 31.68
N GLY A 218 25.30 -34.21 31.95
CA GLY A 218 26.17 -35.01 32.80
C GLY A 218 26.70 -34.23 34.00
N ASP A 219 27.07 -34.90 35.09
CA ASP A 219 27.76 -34.29 36.23
C ASP A 219 29.19 -34.84 36.43
N SER A 220 29.94 -34.17 37.30
CA SER A 220 31.30 -34.59 37.69
C SER A 220 31.36 -35.88 38.52
N HIS A 221 30.21 -36.50 38.81
CA HIS A 221 30.08 -37.70 39.64
C HIS A 221 29.75 -38.97 38.81
N GLY A 222 29.76 -38.84 37.48
CA GLY A 222 29.52 -39.95 36.55
C GLY A 222 28.05 -40.20 36.23
N ASN A 223 27.12 -39.34 36.69
CA ASN A 223 25.73 -39.41 36.26
C ASN A 223 25.60 -38.75 34.88
N LEU A 224 24.85 -39.39 33.98
CA LEU A 224 24.58 -38.89 32.64
C LEU A 224 23.16 -39.29 32.22
N VAL A 225 22.37 -38.31 31.81
CA VAL A 225 21.00 -38.49 31.28
C VAL A 225 20.85 -37.80 29.92
N HIS A 226 19.89 -38.27 29.13
CA HIS A 226 19.39 -37.55 27.97
C HIS A 226 18.04 -36.86 28.28
N LEU A 227 17.82 -35.67 27.73
CA LEU A 227 16.56 -34.92 27.82
C LEU A 227 15.76 -35.03 26.51
N TYR A 228 15.72 -36.25 25.97
CA TYR A 228 15.13 -36.59 24.66
C TYR A 228 15.76 -35.87 23.47
N GLU A 229 15.16 -36.07 22.30
CA GLU A 229 15.60 -35.55 21.02
C GLU A 229 14.86 -34.28 20.57
N ARG A 230 15.52 -33.54 19.68
CA ARG A 230 14.94 -32.45 18.89
C ARG A 230 15.04 -32.77 17.40
N ASP A 231 14.04 -32.35 16.65
CA ASP A 231 14.07 -32.34 15.19
C ASP A 231 14.47 -30.96 14.69
N CYS A 232 15.61 -30.89 14.03
CA CYS A 232 16.19 -29.68 13.45
C CYS A 232 16.29 -29.81 11.93
N SER A 233 15.43 -30.63 11.31
CA SER A 233 15.41 -30.90 9.87
C SER A 233 14.96 -29.69 9.06
N VAL A 234 14.24 -28.75 9.64
CA VAL A 234 13.81 -27.54 8.93
C VAL A 234 15.01 -26.59 8.79
N GLN A 235 15.67 -26.68 7.63
CA GLN A 235 16.93 -25.99 7.34
C GLN A 235 16.88 -25.26 6.00
N ARG A 236 17.61 -24.15 5.93
CA ARG A 236 17.90 -23.44 4.68
C ARG A 236 19.40 -23.39 4.49
N ARG A 237 19.92 -23.91 3.38
CA ARG A 237 21.38 -23.98 3.11
C ARG A 237 22.17 -24.56 4.29
N HIS A 238 21.67 -25.64 4.87
CA HIS A 238 22.25 -26.33 6.05
C HIS A 238 22.28 -25.51 7.35
N GLN A 239 21.55 -24.39 7.42
CA GLN A 239 21.33 -23.65 8.66
C GLN A 239 19.95 -23.98 9.20
N LYS A 240 19.87 -24.35 10.48
CA LYS A 240 18.59 -24.58 11.18
C LYS A 240 17.74 -23.31 11.07
N VAL A 241 16.41 -23.46 10.99
CA VAL A 241 15.46 -22.33 10.97
C VAL A 241 14.35 -22.52 12.01
N VAL A 242 13.80 -23.73 12.10
CA VAL A 242 12.77 -24.12 13.06
C VAL A 242 13.19 -25.43 13.72
N GLU A 243 13.00 -25.51 15.03
CA GLU A 243 13.35 -26.68 15.82
C GLU A 243 12.14 -27.18 16.61
N ILE A 244 11.98 -28.50 16.71
CA ILE A 244 10.79 -29.14 17.31
C ILE A 244 11.24 -30.15 18.36
N ALA A 245 10.56 -30.20 19.51
CA ALA A 245 10.76 -31.25 20.51
C ALA A 245 9.41 -31.81 20.98
N PRO A 246 9.27 -33.14 21.20
CA PRO A 246 10.09 -34.19 20.59
C PRO A 246 9.89 -34.24 19.06
N ALA A 247 10.67 -35.06 18.36
CA ALA A 247 10.59 -35.16 16.90
C ALA A 247 9.22 -35.76 16.47
N PRO A 248 8.41 -35.06 15.65
CA PRO A 248 7.10 -35.56 15.21
C PRO A 248 7.28 -36.76 14.29
N ASN A 249 6.37 -37.75 14.38
CA ASN A 249 6.38 -38.95 13.54
C ASN A 249 7.71 -39.73 13.49
N LEU A 250 8.56 -39.61 14.52
CA LEU A 250 9.76 -40.44 14.66
C LEU A 250 9.37 -41.78 15.30
N PRO A 251 9.66 -42.94 14.67
CA PRO A 251 9.31 -44.24 15.24
C PRO A 251 9.97 -44.44 16.62
N ALA A 252 9.22 -44.98 17.59
CA ALA A 252 9.69 -45.12 18.96
C ALA A 252 11.00 -45.93 19.09
N GLY A 253 11.17 -46.96 18.25
CA GLY A 253 12.40 -47.74 18.19
C GLY A 253 13.62 -46.94 17.71
N VAL A 254 13.42 -46.05 16.72
CA VAL A 254 14.46 -45.15 16.20
C VAL A 254 14.80 -44.11 17.26
N ARG A 255 13.80 -43.46 17.88
CA ARG A 255 14.00 -42.53 19.00
C ARG A 255 14.86 -43.13 20.10
N LYS A 256 14.50 -44.34 20.55
CA LYS A 256 15.26 -45.07 21.58
C LYS A 256 16.70 -45.31 21.13
N LYS A 257 16.90 -45.77 19.89
CA LYS A 257 18.23 -46.03 19.32
C LYS A 257 19.11 -44.77 19.30
N ILE A 258 18.55 -43.62 18.92
CA ILE A 258 19.28 -42.33 18.89
C ILE A 258 19.63 -41.87 20.32
N CYS A 259 18.68 -41.94 21.25
CA CYS A 259 18.92 -41.57 22.65
C CYS A 259 19.97 -42.47 23.31
N ASP A 260 19.86 -43.79 23.13
CA ASP A 260 20.84 -44.75 23.64
C ASP A 260 22.24 -44.51 23.04
N ALA A 261 22.32 -44.22 21.73
CA ALA A 261 23.57 -43.90 21.05
C ALA A 261 24.22 -42.62 21.60
N ALA A 262 23.44 -41.57 21.84
CA ALA A 262 23.93 -40.33 22.44
C ALA A 262 24.50 -40.56 23.84
N VAL A 263 23.79 -41.33 24.68
CA VAL A 263 24.27 -41.70 26.02
C VAL A 263 25.52 -42.59 25.94
N ALA A 264 25.59 -43.52 24.98
CA ALA A 264 26.77 -44.36 24.77
C ALA A 264 28.02 -43.52 24.43
N ILE A 265 27.88 -42.54 23.52
CA ILE A 265 28.93 -41.58 23.18
C ILE A 265 29.34 -40.77 24.43
N GLY A 266 28.38 -40.21 25.16
CA GLY A 266 28.67 -39.43 26.36
C GLY A 266 29.36 -40.26 27.46
N ARG A 267 28.98 -41.54 27.63
CA ARG A 267 29.64 -42.46 28.58
C ARG A 267 31.06 -42.81 28.16
N ALA A 268 31.33 -42.97 26.86
CA ALA A 268 32.66 -43.31 26.36
C ALA A 268 33.72 -42.25 26.70
N VAL A 269 33.30 -40.99 26.81
CA VAL A 269 34.19 -39.85 27.15
C VAL A 269 34.03 -39.34 28.58
N GLY A 270 33.07 -39.86 29.35
CA GLY A 270 32.76 -39.32 30.69
C GLY A 270 32.28 -37.87 30.61
N TYR A 271 31.28 -37.62 29.76
CA TYR A 271 30.74 -36.30 29.46
C TYR A 271 30.17 -35.61 30.70
N ASP A 272 30.50 -34.33 30.89
CA ASP A 272 29.96 -33.47 31.96
C ASP A 272 29.39 -32.16 31.42
N ASN A 273 28.51 -31.55 32.21
CA ASN A 273 27.70 -30.38 31.85
C ASN A 273 26.68 -30.69 30.73
N ALA A 274 26.15 -29.68 30.05
CA ALA A 274 25.21 -29.86 28.94
C ALA A 274 25.93 -29.92 27.59
N GLY A 275 25.44 -30.79 26.72
CA GLY A 275 25.87 -30.92 25.34
C GLY A 275 24.83 -31.57 24.46
N THR A 276 25.08 -31.60 23.17
CA THR A 276 24.17 -32.21 22.21
C THR A 276 24.92 -33.16 21.27
N VAL A 277 24.34 -34.32 21.01
CA VAL A 277 24.82 -35.26 20.00
C VAL A 277 23.90 -35.18 18.78
N GLU A 278 24.44 -34.87 17.60
CA GLU A 278 23.68 -34.69 16.36
C GLU A 278 23.75 -35.93 15.46
N PHE A 279 22.63 -36.26 14.81
CA PHE A 279 22.46 -37.42 13.94
C PHE A 279 21.74 -37.05 12.64
N LEU A 280 22.12 -37.71 11.54
CA LEU A 280 21.26 -37.83 10.37
C LEU A 280 20.47 -39.14 10.46
N VAL A 281 19.16 -39.04 10.28
CA VAL A 281 18.27 -40.19 10.15
C VAL A 281 17.82 -40.26 8.69
N ASP A 282 18.11 -41.37 8.03
CA ASP A 282 17.58 -41.63 6.69
C ASP A 282 16.06 -41.80 6.80
N ALA A 283 15.29 -40.91 6.18
CA ALA A 283 13.83 -40.89 6.30
C ALA A 283 13.17 -42.12 5.67
N ASP A 284 13.84 -42.78 4.71
CA ASP A 284 13.29 -43.92 3.99
C ASP A 284 13.73 -45.24 4.66
N ALA A 285 14.99 -45.34 5.07
CA ALA A 285 15.56 -46.56 5.68
C ALA A 285 15.45 -46.61 7.22
N ASN A 286 15.14 -45.49 7.88
CA ASN A 286 15.20 -45.33 9.34
C ASN A 286 16.57 -45.68 9.96
N GLU A 287 17.63 -45.54 9.18
CA GLU A 287 19.01 -45.72 9.63
C GLU A 287 19.53 -44.44 10.28
N VAL A 288 20.35 -44.60 11.32
CA VAL A 288 20.82 -43.51 12.18
C VAL A 288 22.32 -43.39 12.04
N TYR A 289 22.81 -42.18 11.76
CA TYR A 289 24.22 -41.90 11.57
C TYR A 289 24.65 -40.71 12.41
N PHE A 290 25.70 -40.87 13.22
CA PHE A 290 26.30 -39.78 13.98
C PHE A 290 26.94 -38.73 13.06
N ILE A 291 26.81 -37.45 13.41
CA ILE A 291 27.44 -36.32 12.70
C ILE A 291 28.50 -35.65 13.56
N GLU A 292 28.09 -35.08 14.69
CA GLU A 292 28.95 -34.27 15.56
C GLU A 292 28.42 -34.22 16.99
N VAL A 293 29.27 -33.75 17.91
CA VAL A 293 28.88 -33.36 19.27
C VAL A 293 29.07 -31.86 19.37
N ASN A 294 28.07 -31.16 19.89
CA ASN A 294 28.16 -29.75 20.27
C ASN A 294 28.40 -29.70 21.79
N PRO A 295 29.64 -29.50 22.28
CA PRO A 295 29.95 -29.60 23.69
C PRO A 295 29.59 -28.32 24.46
N ARG A 296 28.35 -27.86 24.30
CA ARG A 296 27.79 -26.63 24.88
C ARG A 296 26.27 -26.64 24.83
N ILE A 297 25.65 -25.61 25.39
CA ILE A 297 24.24 -25.31 25.14
C ILE A 297 23.99 -24.92 23.67
N GLN A 298 22.78 -25.16 23.18
CA GLN A 298 22.33 -24.78 21.84
C GLN A 298 21.19 -23.76 21.90
N VAL A 299 20.94 -23.10 20.77
CA VAL A 299 19.94 -22.03 20.66
C VAL A 299 18.54 -22.58 20.98
N GLU A 300 18.29 -23.80 20.52
CA GLU A 300 17.08 -24.61 20.59
C GLU A 300 16.91 -25.44 21.88
N HIS A 301 17.73 -25.21 22.91
CA HIS A 301 17.51 -25.85 24.21
C HIS A 301 16.09 -25.58 24.76
N THR A 302 15.49 -24.44 24.40
CA THR A 302 14.18 -23.99 24.90
C THR A 302 13.07 -25.00 24.62
N VAL A 303 13.02 -25.62 23.43
CA VAL A 303 11.99 -26.62 23.11
C VAL A 303 12.12 -27.86 23.99
N THR A 304 13.34 -28.24 24.36
CA THR A 304 13.58 -29.33 25.32
C THR A 304 13.12 -28.96 26.72
N GLU A 305 13.40 -27.73 27.18
CA GLU A 305 12.92 -27.27 28.49
C GLU A 305 11.40 -27.28 28.56
N GLU A 306 10.71 -26.79 27.51
CA GLU A 306 9.24 -26.75 27.46
C GLU A 306 8.58 -28.13 27.53
N VAL A 307 9.17 -29.15 26.89
CA VAL A 307 8.58 -30.50 26.91
C VAL A 307 9.03 -31.36 28.09
N THR A 308 10.18 -31.09 28.70
CA THR A 308 10.70 -31.90 29.83
C THR A 308 10.48 -31.26 31.19
N GLY A 309 10.29 -29.93 31.25
CA GLY A 309 10.26 -29.17 32.50
C GLY A 309 11.63 -29.00 33.16
N VAL A 310 12.72 -29.39 32.50
CA VAL A 310 14.08 -29.27 33.04
C VAL A 310 14.71 -27.97 32.58
N ASP A 311 15.11 -27.10 33.51
CA ASP A 311 15.91 -25.91 33.21
C ASP A 311 17.37 -26.32 32.99
N VAL A 312 17.79 -26.30 31.72
CA VAL A 312 19.11 -26.75 31.28
C VAL A 312 20.18 -25.79 31.77
N VAL A 313 20.01 -24.47 31.61
CA VAL A 313 21.02 -23.47 31.99
C VAL A 313 21.25 -23.43 33.49
N ARG A 314 20.17 -23.50 34.28
CA ARG A 314 20.26 -23.64 35.75
C ARG A 314 21.04 -24.90 36.12
N SER A 315 20.75 -26.01 35.46
CA SER A 315 21.46 -27.28 35.69
C SER A 315 22.94 -27.19 35.33
N GLN A 316 23.31 -26.50 34.24
CA GLN A 316 24.70 -26.27 33.87
C GLN A 316 25.48 -25.54 34.97
N ILE A 317 24.88 -24.50 35.57
CA ILE A 317 25.49 -23.72 36.64
C ILE A 317 25.66 -24.57 37.90
N LEU A 318 24.62 -25.33 38.29
CA LEU A 318 24.66 -26.22 39.47
C LEU A 318 25.70 -27.35 39.29
N VAL A 319 25.76 -27.97 38.12
CA VAL A 319 26.80 -28.97 37.80
C VAL A 319 28.19 -28.36 37.90
N ALA A 320 28.39 -27.13 37.42
CA ALA A 320 29.66 -26.42 37.54
C ALA A 320 30.02 -26.04 39.00
N GLN A 321 29.04 -25.97 39.91
CA GLN A 321 29.26 -25.87 41.36
C GLN A 321 29.63 -27.21 42.02
N GLY A 322 29.52 -28.31 41.28
CA GLY A 322 29.79 -29.67 41.75
C GLY A 322 28.56 -30.41 42.26
N GLU A 323 27.35 -29.90 42.01
CA GLU A 323 26.11 -30.59 42.37
C GLU A 323 25.92 -31.87 41.54
N ARG A 324 25.27 -32.85 42.15
CA ARG A 324 24.90 -34.11 41.49
C ARG A 324 23.55 -33.98 40.79
N LEU A 325 23.38 -34.63 39.65
CA LEU A 325 22.08 -34.68 38.94
C LEU A 325 20.98 -35.27 39.82
N ASP A 326 21.29 -36.35 40.56
CA ASP A 326 20.37 -37.02 41.50
C ASP A 326 20.21 -36.29 42.84
N GLY A 327 20.90 -35.16 43.03
CA GLY A 327 20.79 -34.32 44.22
C GLY A 327 19.50 -33.50 44.26
N PRO A 328 19.10 -32.98 45.43
CA PRO A 328 17.82 -32.29 45.61
C PRO A 328 17.71 -30.95 44.86
N LEU A 329 18.83 -30.35 44.44
CA LEU A 329 18.83 -29.07 43.72
C LEU A 329 18.56 -29.21 42.22
N ILE A 330 19.04 -30.29 41.58
CA ILE A 330 18.80 -30.60 40.17
C ILE A 330 17.62 -31.58 40.01
N ASN A 331 17.49 -32.53 40.93
CA ASN A 331 16.35 -33.46 41.06
C ASN A 331 16.08 -34.33 39.82
N LEU A 332 17.14 -34.90 39.25
CA LEU A 332 17.10 -35.85 38.13
C LEU A 332 17.70 -37.20 38.58
N PRO A 333 16.96 -38.01 39.34
CA PRO A 333 17.50 -39.23 39.97
C PRO A 333 17.83 -40.35 38.97
N SER A 334 17.13 -40.42 37.84
CA SER A 334 17.34 -41.47 36.84
C SER A 334 16.66 -41.15 35.50
N GLN A 335 17.10 -41.84 34.43
CA GLN A 335 16.58 -41.64 33.06
C GLN A 335 15.08 -41.92 32.93
N ASP A 336 14.53 -42.87 33.69
CA ASP A 336 13.11 -43.26 33.65
C ASP A 336 12.17 -42.21 34.30
N LYS A 337 12.71 -41.20 34.98
CA LYS A 337 11.93 -40.08 35.54
C LYS A 337 11.82 -38.89 34.60
N ILE A 338 12.51 -38.91 33.47
CA ILE A 338 12.45 -37.87 32.46
C ILE A 338 11.44 -38.33 31.41
N ALA A 339 10.46 -37.46 31.10
CA ALA A 339 9.47 -37.71 30.06
C ALA A 339 9.17 -36.41 29.31
N THR A 340 8.69 -36.52 28.08
CA THR A 340 8.20 -35.38 27.30
C THR A 340 6.70 -35.23 27.47
N SER A 341 6.23 -33.99 27.69
CA SER A 341 4.82 -33.62 27.67
C SER A 341 4.54 -32.71 26.47
N GLY A 342 3.61 -33.10 25.62
CA GLY A 342 3.23 -32.31 24.44
C GLY A 342 4.37 -32.16 23.41
N TYR A 343 4.32 -31.06 22.66
CA TYR A 343 5.29 -30.66 21.65
C TYR A 343 5.62 -29.18 21.81
N ALA A 344 6.86 -28.80 21.53
CA ALA A 344 7.31 -27.43 21.46
C ALA A 344 7.97 -27.14 20.12
N ILE A 345 7.73 -25.95 19.58
CA ILE A 345 8.30 -25.45 18.32
C ILE A 345 9.01 -24.14 18.62
N GLN A 346 10.27 -24.00 18.20
CA GLN A 346 10.99 -22.74 18.24
C GLN A 346 11.13 -22.16 16.83
N CYS A 347 10.80 -20.87 16.71
CA CYS A 347 11.09 -20.04 15.56
C CYS A 347 11.99 -18.86 15.97
N ARG A 348 12.97 -18.54 15.13
CA ARG A 348 13.81 -17.34 15.29
C ARG A 348 13.30 -16.20 14.44
N VAL A 349 12.83 -15.14 15.08
CA VAL A 349 12.43 -13.92 14.38
C VAL A 349 13.69 -13.09 14.14
N THR A 350 14.03 -12.87 12.87
CA THR A 350 15.23 -12.15 12.42
C THR A 350 14.86 -10.95 11.57
N THR A 351 15.83 -10.06 11.30
CA THR A 351 15.67 -8.96 10.33
C THR A 351 15.92 -9.37 8.88
N GLU A 352 16.10 -10.66 8.59
CA GLU A 352 16.29 -11.14 7.22
C GLU A 352 15.03 -10.94 6.39
N ASP A 353 15.15 -10.30 5.22
CA ASP A 353 14.04 -10.08 4.30
C ASP A 353 13.90 -11.28 3.33
N PRO A 354 12.85 -12.12 3.46
CA PRO A 354 12.66 -13.25 2.57
C PRO A 354 12.41 -12.82 1.11
N GLY A 355 11.83 -11.64 0.89
CA GLY A 355 11.62 -11.07 -0.44
C GLY A 355 12.92 -10.59 -1.11
N ASN A 356 13.99 -10.45 -0.32
CA ASN A 356 15.30 -10.03 -0.78
C ASN A 356 16.40 -11.05 -0.40
N LYS A 357 16.16 -12.32 -0.71
CA LYS A 357 17.11 -13.44 -0.53
C LYS A 357 17.63 -13.63 0.91
N PHE A 358 16.86 -13.19 1.91
CA PHE A 358 17.19 -13.21 3.34
C PHE A 358 18.39 -12.33 3.68
N MET A 359 18.61 -11.25 2.93
CA MET A 359 19.56 -10.23 3.35
C MET A 359 19.04 -9.58 4.64
N PRO A 360 19.86 -9.46 5.71
CA PRO A 360 19.42 -8.79 6.92
C PRO A 360 19.18 -7.30 6.68
N ASP A 361 18.03 -6.83 7.14
CA ASP A 361 17.69 -5.42 7.21
C ASP A 361 18.22 -4.80 8.50
N TYR A 362 18.48 -3.49 8.46
CA TYR A 362 19.10 -2.74 9.55
C TYR A 362 18.41 -1.39 9.73
N GLY A 363 18.48 -0.86 10.94
CA GLY A 363 17.88 0.44 11.24
C GLY A 363 17.20 0.47 12.60
N LYS A 364 16.47 1.57 12.82
CA LYS A 364 15.78 1.81 14.09
C LYS A 364 14.44 1.08 14.09
N LEU A 365 14.20 0.27 15.11
CA LEU A 365 12.90 -0.29 15.41
C LEU A 365 11.98 0.82 15.93
N THR A 366 11.11 1.37 15.08
CA THR A 366 10.15 2.41 15.46
C THR A 366 9.05 1.86 16.38
N HIS A 367 8.70 0.59 16.22
CA HIS A 367 7.75 -0.09 17.09
C HIS A 367 8.06 -1.57 17.21
N TYR A 368 8.04 -2.08 18.44
CA TYR A 368 8.17 -3.50 18.74
C TYR A 368 7.09 -3.92 19.75
N ARG A 369 6.18 -4.79 19.32
CA ARG A 369 5.20 -5.45 20.18
C ARG A 369 5.35 -6.96 20.06
N SER A 370 5.75 -7.58 21.16
CA SER A 370 5.78 -9.03 21.30
C SER A 370 4.38 -9.61 21.53
N ALA A 371 4.18 -10.84 21.09
CA ALA A 371 2.99 -11.63 21.41
C ALA A 371 3.16 -12.39 22.74
N GLY A 372 2.09 -12.96 23.30
CA GLY A 372 2.13 -13.69 24.56
C GLY A 372 1.04 -14.76 24.66
N GLY A 373 0.60 -15.07 25.88
CA GLY A 373 -0.48 -16.02 26.16
C GLY A 373 -0.01 -17.43 26.55
N MET A 374 -0.97 -18.31 26.84
CA MET A 374 -0.71 -19.68 27.27
C MET A 374 0.13 -20.45 26.24
N GLY A 375 1.20 -21.11 26.71
CA GLY A 375 2.08 -21.92 25.87
C GLY A 375 2.99 -21.12 24.94
N VAL A 376 3.23 -19.83 25.22
CA VAL A 376 4.19 -18.99 24.49
C VAL A 376 5.32 -18.58 25.43
N ARG A 377 6.56 -18.87 25.03
CA ARG A 377 7.80 -18.45 25.67
C ARG A 377 8.58 -17.56 24.72
N LEU A 378 9.12 -16.45 25.25
CA LEU A 378 9.94 -15.50 24.52
C LEU A 378 11.31 -15.28 25.17
N ASP A 379 12.35 -15.49 24.37
CA ASP A 379 13.73 -15.17 24.71
C ASP A 379 14.19 -14.02 23.82
N GLY A 380 14.04 -12.79 24.33
CA GLY A 380 14.33 -11.55 23.60
C GLY A 380 15.83 -11.29 23.50
N GLY A 381 16.29 -10.95 22.30
CA GLY A 381 17.68 -10.59 22.04
C GLY A 381 17.90 -9.09 22.07
N THR A 382 17.77 -8.46 20.89
CA THR A 382 18.13 -7.04 20.68
C THR A 382 16.91 -6.11 20.56
N ALA A 383 15.71 -6.68 20.43
CA ALA A 383 14.53 -5.92 20.02
C ALA A 383 13.78 -5.25 21.18
N PHE A 384 13.63 -3.93 21.08
CA PHE A 384 12.70 -3.11 21.86
C PHE A 384 12.35 -1.85 21.05
N SER A 385 11.27 -1.15 21.40
CA SER A 385 10.90 0.11 20.71
C SER A 385 12.00 1.15 20.90
N GLY A 386 12.57 1.63 19.79
CA GLY A 386 13.72 2.53 19.76
C GLY A 386 15.08 1.86 19.61
N ALA A 387 15.17 0.53 19.66
CA ALA A 387 16.43 -0.18 19.44
C ALA A 387 16.95 0.02 18.01
N VAL A 388 18.28 0.04 17.84
CA VAL A 388 18.92 0.14 16.53
C VAL A 388 19.58 -1.20 16.22
N VAL A 389 19.17 -1.81 15.12
CA VAL A 389 19.79 -3.04 14.60
C VAL A 389 20.99 -2.65 13.75
N TYR A 390 22.18 -3.02 14.21
CA TYR A 390 23.44 -2.76 13.52
C TYR A 390 23.92 -3.98 12.72
N PRO A 391 24.71 -3.77 11.66
CA PRO A 391 25.22 -4.84 10.80
C PRO A 391 26.37 -5.68 11.36
N PHE A 392 26.76 -5.45 12.61
CA PHE A 392 27.98 -6.05 13.18
C PHE A 392 27.79 -7.48 13.70
N TYR A 393 26.55 -7.91 13.89
CA TYR A 393 26.19 -9.15 14.60
C TYR A 393 25.11 -9.93 13.84
N ASP A 394 24.64 -11.01 14.46
CA ASP A 394 23.48 -11.76 13.96
C ASP A 394 22.20 -10.91 13.92
N SER A 395 21.31 -11.29 13.00
CA SER A 395 20.05 -10.59 12.73
C SER A 395 18.92 -10.92 13.71
N LEU A 396 19.21 -11.61 14.81
CA LEU A 396 18.20 -12.11 15.76
C LEU A 396 17.54 -10.98 16.55
N LEU A 397 16.21 -10.94 16.50
CA LEU A 397 15.38 -10.05 17.31
C LEU A 397 14.89 -10.75 18.58
N VAL A 398 14.23 -11.91 18.41
CA VAL A 398 13.62 -12.69 19.49
C VAL A 398 13.46 -14.16 19.07
N LYS A 399 13.64 -15.08 20.02
CA LYS A 399 13.24 -16.48 19.85
C LYS A 399 11.83 -16.67 20.39
N VAL A 400 10.99 -17.30 19.59
CA VAL A 400 9.61 -17.63 19.93
C VAL A 400 9.54 -19.13 20.10
N THR A 401 9.24 -19.60 21.31
CA THR A 401 9.00 -21.02 21.57
C THR A 401 7.53 -21.23 21.96
N CYS A 402 6.83 -22.08 21.24
CA CYS A 402 5.42 -22.36 21.47
C CYS A 402 5.21 -23.83 21.81
N TRP A 403 4.57 -24.09 22.95
CA TRP A 403 4.22 -25.43 23.43
C TRP A 403 2.74 -25.74 23.20
N GLY A 404 2.39 -26.99 22.90
CA GLY A 404 1.02 -27.49 22.75
C GLY A 404 0.90 -28.96 23.15
N ARG A 405 -0.31 -29.45 23.44
CA ARG A 405 -0.52 -30.87 23.81
C ARG A 405 -0.38 -31.79 22.61
N SER A 406 -0.64 -31.29 21.40
CA SER A 406 -0.32 -31.93 20.12
C SER A 406 0.60 -31.04 19.29
N PHE A 407 1.28 -31.64 18.31
CA PHE A 407 2.16 -30.92 17.40
C PHE A 407 1.41 -29.85 16.59
N VAL A 408 0.22 -30.17 16.10
CA VAL A 408 -0.66 -29.22 15.38
C VAL A 408 -1.10 -28.07 16.29
N GLU A 409 -1.37 -28.32 17.57
CA GLU A 409 -1.70 -27.25 18.53
C GLU A 409 -0.50 -26.33 18.77
N ALA A 410 0.72 -26.87 18.88
CA ALA A 410 1.94 -26.08 18.99
C ALA A 410 2.19 -25.24 17.71
N ALA A 411 1.92 -25.81 16.52
CA ALA A 411 2.02 -25.11 15.25
C ALA A 411 0.99 -23.95 15.15
N GLY A 412 -0.28 -24.21 15.48
CA GLY A 412 -1.31 -23.17 15.51
C GLY A 412 -1.03 -22.05 16.53
N ARG A 413 -0.43 -22.38 17.69
CA ARG A 413 0.06 -21.36 18.65
C ARG A 413 1.23 -20.56 18.08
N THR A 414 2.13 -21.20 17.35
CA THR A 414 3.26 -20.55 16.67
C THR A 414 2.75 -19.57 15.62
N GLU A 415 1.83 -20.00 14.75
CA GLU A 415 1.19 -19.17 13.74
C GLU A 415 0.54 -17.94 14.39
N ARG A 416 -0.34 -18.15 15.38
CA ARG A 416 -1.04 -17.06 16.08
C ARG A 416 -0.06 -16.10 16.76
N CYS A 417 0.97 -16.62 17.41
CA CYS A 417 2.02 -15.79 18.03
C CYS A 417 2.72 -14.91 16.98
N LEU A 418 3.16 -15.49 15.86
CA LEU A 418 3.82 -14.78 14.76
C LEU A 418 2.90 -13.73 14.10
N GLN A 419 1.60 -14.03 13.94
CA GLN A 419 0.61 -13.09 13.42
C GLN A 419 0.35 -11.91 14.36
N GLU A 420 0.49 -12.08 15.68
CA GLU A 420 0.27 -11.03 16.69
C GLU A 420 1.44 -10.04 16.79
N PHE A 421 2.67 -10.47 16.44
CA PHE A 421 3.85 -9.61 16.44
C PHE A 421 3.65 -8.36 15.59
N ARG A 422 4.13 -7.23 16.10
CA ARG A 422 4.24 -5.98 15.34
C ARG A 422 5.66 -5.46 15.44
N VAL A 423 6.41 -5.63 14.37
CA VAL A 423 7.76 -5.08 14.20
C VAL A 423 7.68 -4.05 13.09
N ARG A 424 8.20 -2.85 13.35
CA ARG A 424 8.23 -1.71 12.41
C ARG A 424 9.60 -1.05 12.45
N GLY A 425 9.99 -0.48 11.31
CA GLY A 425 11.30 0.14 11.11
C GLY A 425 12.32 -0.75 10.40
N VAL A 426 12.15 -2.08 10.47
CA VAL A 426 12.93 -3.06 9.69
C VAL A 426 12.02 -4.19 9.20
N LYS A 427 12.41 -4.85 8.11
CA LYS A 427 11.81 -6.10 7.62
C LYS A 427 12.11 -7.26 8.57
N THR A 428 11.30 -8.31 8.47
CA THR A 428 11.46 -9.52 9.30
C THR A 428 11.12 -10.78 8.51
N ASN A 429 11.69 -11.91 8.92
CA ASN A 429 11.37 -13.22 8.35
C ASN A 429 9.99 -13.80 8.77
N ILE A 430 9.17 -13.07 9.54
CA ILE A 430 7.85 -13.53 10.04
C ILE A 430 6.93 -14.08 8.94
N PRO A 431 6.76 -13.43 7.76
CA PRO A 431 5.86 -13.96 6.73
C PRO A 431 6.27 -15.35 6.24
N PHE A 432 7.58 -15.60 6.12
CA PHE A 432 8.13 -16.89 5.78
C PHE A 432 7.89 -17.93 6.87
N LEU A 433 8.10 -17.57 8.14
CA LEU A 433 7.85 -18.48 9.27
C LEU A 433 6.37 -18.89 9.36
N ILE A 434 5.43 -17.95 9.12
CA ILE A 434 4.00 -18.26 9.10
C ILE A 434 3.71 -19.30 8.01
N ARG A 435 4.11 -19.02 6.75
CA ARG A 435 3.93 -19.94 5.62
C ARG A 435 4.47 -21.33 5.92
N LEU A 436 5.69 -21.39 6.45
CA LEU A 436 6.35 -22.63 6.81
C LEU A 436 5.56 -23.41 7.88
N THR A 437 5.15 -22.76 8.96
CA THR A 437 4.44 -23.44 10.06
C THR A 437 3.01 -23.89 9.70
N THR A 438 2.45 -23.33 8.62
CA THR A 438 1.13 -23.70 8.08
C THR A 438 1.19 -24.65 6.89
N ASP A 439 2.38 -25.03 6.43
CA ASP A 439 2.56 -25.94 5.30
C ASP A 439 2.12 -27.38 5.66
N ASP A 440 1.49 -28.07 4.71
CA ASP A 440 0.96 -29.42 4.92
C ASP A 440 2.08 -30.43 5.25
N THR A 441 3.26 -30.29 4.65
CA THR A 441 4.43 -31.15 4.94
C THR A 441 4.93 -30.91 6.36
N PHE A 442 4.96 -29.65 6.79
CA PHE A 442 5.34 -29.28 8.15
C PHE A 442 4.34 -29.84 9.15
N LEU A 443 3.04 -29.60 8.98
CA LEU A 443 1.97 -30.08 9.87
C LEU A 443 1.88 -31.61 9.92
N ALA A 444 2.21 -32.29 8.82
CA ALA A 444 2.33 -33.74 8.77
C ALA A 444 3.64 -34.27 9.41
N GLY A 445 4.53 -33.42 9.92
CA GLY A 445 5.80 -33.83 10.53
C GLY A 445 6.75 -34.56 9.57
N GLY A 446 6.64 -34.27 8.27
CA GLY A 446 7.36 -34.97 7.19
C GLY A 446 8.60 -34.24 6.67
N CYS A 447 9.01 -33.13 7.30
CA CYS A 447 10.13 -32.32 6.83
C CYS A 447 11.46 -33.09 6.82
N THR A 448 12.24 -32.89 5.77
CA THR A 448 13.64 -33.31 5.67
C THR A 448 14.55 -32.08 5.62
N THR A 449 15.87 -32.26 5.69
CA THR A 449 16.87 -31.17 5.58
C THR A 449 16.80 -30.38 4.27
N ARG A 450 16.06 -30.88 3.27
CA ARG A 450 15.86 -30.22 1.97
C ARG A 450 14.49 -29.58 1.79
N PHE A 451 13.60 -29.70 2.77
CA PHE A 451 12.21 -29.22 2.68
C PHE A 451 12.11 -27.77 2.15
N ILE A 452 12.79 -26.80 2.79
CA ILE A 452 12.73 -25.39 2.35
C ILE A 452 13.29 -25.22 0.93
N ASP A 453 14.34 -25.96 0.57
CA ASP A 453 14.97 -25.85 -0.75
C ASP A 453 14.13 -26.51 -1.87
N GLU A 454 13.19 -27.41 -1.52
CA GLU A 454 12.32 -28.16 -2.44
C GLU A 454 10.88 -27.59 -2.52
N THR A 455 10.57 -26.54 -1.77
CA THR A 455 9.21 -25.98 -1.63
C THR A 455 9.19 -24.47 -1.97
N PRO A 456 9.24 -24.08 -3.27
CA PRO A 456 9.28 -22.69 -3.72
C PRO A 456 8.11 -21.82 -3.26
N GLU A 457 6.94 -22.41 -3.04
CA GLU A 457 5.71 -21.77 -2.59
C GLU A 457 5.84 -21.12 -1.19
N LEU A 458 6.82 -21.54 -0.39
CA LEU A 458 7.15 -20.88 0.89
C LEU A 458 7.63 -19.43 0.71
N PHE A 459 8.07 -19.06 -0.50
CA PHE A 459 8.54 -17.72 -0.84
C PHE A 459 7.46 -16.84 -1.51
N GLU A 460 6.23 -17.34 -1.63
CA GLU A 460 5.08 -16.59 -2.14
C GLU A 460 4.33 -15.92 -0.98
N PHE A 461 4.64 -14.64 -0.74
CA PHE A 461 4.07 -13.86 0.35
C PHE A 461 2.84 -13.08 -0.09
N ALA A 462 1.75 -13.15 0.68
CA ALA A 462 0.61 -12.28 0.49
C ALA A 462 1.00 -10.81 0.78
N PHE A 463 0.59 -9.89 -0.08
CA PHE A 463 0.83 -8.47 0.11
C PHE A 463 0.07 -7.97 1.35
N ARG A 464 0.80 -7.55 2.39
CA ARG A 464 0.17 -7.00 3.60
C ARG A 464 -0.22 -5.55 3.35
N GLN A 465 -1.52 -5.28 3.26
CA GLN A 465 -2.04 -3.93 3.12
C GLN A 465 -1.55 -3.00 4.25
N ASN A 466 -1.08 -1.81 3.88
CA ASN A 466 -0.54 -0.80 4.81
C ASN A 466 -1.40 0.47 4.88
N ARG A 467 -2.73 0.33 4.73
CA ARG A 467 -3.69 1.44 4.58
C ARG A 467 -3.58 2.49 5.68
N ALA A 468 -3.50 2.08 6.95
CA ALA A 468 -3.39 3.02 8.06
C ALA A 468 -2.13 3.91 7.97
N THR A 469 -0.97 3.35 7.62
CA THR A 469 0.26 4.14 7.49
C THR A 469 0.16 5.08 6.27
N LYS A 470 -0.35 4.58 5.14
CA LYS A 470 -0.56 5.40 3.92
C LYS A 470 -1.50 6.59 4.17
N LEU A 471 -2.56 6.39 4.96
CA LEU A 471 -3.46 7.48 5.38
C LEU A 471 -2.77 8.48 6.31
N LEU A 472 -1.97 8.01 7.28
CA LEU A 472 -1.18 8.90 8.13
C LEU A 472 -0.13 9.70 7.35
N GLU A 473 0.48 9.10 6.32
CA GLU A 473 1.39 9.77 5.38
C GLU A 473 0.68 10.91 4.64
N PHE A 474 -0.53 10.69 4.14
CA PHE A 474 -1.33 11.75 3.52
C PHE A 474 -1.67 12.87 4.51
N ILE A 475 -2.16 12.52 5.71
CA ILE A 475 -2.50 13.51 6.74
C ILE A 475 -1.25 14.31 7.13
N ALA A 476 -0.10 13.64 7.31
CA ALA A 476 1.18 14.28 7.61
C ALA A 476 1.63 15.23 6.49
N ASP A 477 1.52 14.82 5.23
CA ASP A 477 1.84 15.64 4.06
C ASP A 477 0.97 16.90 4.02
N VAL A 478 -0.34 16.78 4.24
CA VAL A 478 -1.24 17.95 4.30
C VAL A 478 -0.92 18.86 5.49
N ILE A 479 -0.56 18.31 6.67
CA ILE A 479 -0.15 19.08 7.85
C ILE A 479 1.13 19.89 7.57
N VAL A 480 2.12 19.29 6.92
CA VAL A 480 3.44 19.93 6.68
C VAL A 480 3.41 20.86 5.47
N ASN A 481 2.84 20.40 4.35
CA ASN A 481 2.96 21.06 3.05
C ASN A 481 1.70 21.85 2.65
N GLY A 482 0.56 21.58 3.29
CA GLY A 482 -0.76 22.08 2.91
C GLY A 482 -1.33 21.36 1.68
N ASN A 483 -2.66 21.32 1.55
CA ASN A 483 -3.30 20.76 0.36
C ASN A 483 -3.28 21.80 -0.80
N PRO A 484 -2.69 21.48 -1.97
CA PRO A 484 -2.56 22.43 -3.08
C PRO A 484 -3.87 23.05 -3.57
N ILE A 485 -5.03 22.40 -3.37
CA ILE A 485 -6.31 22.91 -3.86
C ILE A 485 -6.90 24.04 -2.98
N VAL A 486 -6.38 24.21 -1.74
CA VAL A 486 -6.85 25.22 -0.76
C VAL A 486 -5.75 26.03 -0.06
N LYS A 487 -4.46 25.72 -0.27
CA LYS A 487 -3.32 26.32 0.48
C LYS A 487 -3.36 27.86 0.60
N ASP A 488 -3.80 28.55 -0.45
CA ASP A 488 -3.86 30.02 -0.52
C ASP A 488 -5.30 30.58 -0.51
N LYS A 489 -6.25 29.81 0.03
CA LYS A 489 -7.68 30.14 0.03
C LYS A 489 -8.22 30.29 1.46
N PRO A 490 -9.41 30.91 1.64
CA PRO A 490 -10.05 30.97 2.95
C PRO A 490 -10.20 29.59 3.59
N VAL A 491 -9.78 29.46 4.85
CA VAL A 491 -9.89 28.22 5.63
C VAL A 491 -11.32 28.08 6.15
N SER A 492 -11.87 26.87 6.11
CA SER A 492 -13.19 26.61 6.69
C SER A 492 -13.20 26.91 8.20
N ALA A 493 -14.25 27.59 8.66
CA ALA A 493 -14.44 27.87 10.07
C ALA A 493 -14.90 26.62 10.86
N ARG A 494 -15.53 25.64 10.18
CA ARG A 494 -16.12 24.46 10.81
C ARG A 494 -15.21 23.25 10.67
N ARG A 495 -15.04 22.53 11.78
CA ARG A 495 -14.39 21.21 11.80
C ARG A 495 -15.26 20.09 12.36
N GLU A 496 -16.27 20.46 13.15
CA GLU A 496 -17.24 19.51 13.69
C GLU A 496 -18.05 18.85 12.57
N PRO A 497 -18.36 17.54 12.66
CA PRO A 497 -19.24 16.87 11.71
C PRO A 497 -20.57 17.61 11.53
N ALA A 498 -21.11 17.60 10.30
CA ALA A 498 -22.44 18.14 10.03
C ALA A 498 -23.51 17.25 10.69
N LEU A 499 -24.55 17.86 11.24
CA LEU A 499 -25.62 17.15 11.93
C LEU A 499 -26.47 16.35 10.92
N VAL A 500 -26.39 15.02 11.00
CA VAL A 500 -27.23 14.12 10.20
C VAL A 500 -28.60 13.98 10.85
N PRO A 501 -29.72 14.14 10.11
CA PRO A 501 -31.06 13.90 10.61
C PRO A 501 -31.21 12.48 11.15
N ALA A 502 -31.86 12.34 12.31
CA ALA A 502 -32.09 11.03 12.91
C ALA A 502 -33.05 10.20 12.05
N VAL A 503 -32.70 8.93 11.83
CA VAL A 503 -33.53 7.96 11.12
C VAL A 503 -33.74 6.72 11.98
N ASP A 504 -34.90 6.07 11.84
CA ASP A 504 -35.14 4.77 12.50
C ASP A 504 -34.59 3.64 11.62
N ASP A 505 -33.42 3.13 11.99
CA ASP A 505 -32.74 2.05 11.26
C ASP A 505 -33.54 0.75 11.22
N ASN A 506 -34.48 0.54 12.17
CA ASN A 506 -35.28 -0.67 12.25
C ASN A 506 -36.54 -0.62 11.39
N ALA A 507 -36.97 0.57 10.96
CA ALA A 507 -38.12 0.71 10.09
C ALA A 507 -37.77 0.23 8.67
N PRO A 508 -38.68 -0.48 7.97
CA PRO A 508 -38.45 -0.85 6.57
C PRO A 508 -38.28 0.41 5.71
N LEU A 509 -37.38 0.35 4.73
CA LEU A 509 -37.22 1.43 3.75
C LEU A 509 -38.52 1.66 2.98
N PRO A 510 -39.00 2.91 2.83
CA PRO A 510 -40.16 3.21 1.99
C PRO A 510 -39.90 2.87 0.53
N LEU A 511 -40.93 2.40 -0.19
CA LEU A 511 -40.84 2.18 -1.62
C LEU A 511 -40.72 3.53 -2.35
N GLY A 512 -39.75 3.65 -3.23
CA GLY A 512 -39.50 4.85 -4.03
C GLY A 512 -39.71 4.64 -5.52
N THR A 513 -39.24 5.60 -6.32
CA THR A 513 -39.39 5.59 -7.78
C THR A 513 -38.57 4.51 -8.48
N ARG A 514 -37.45 4.07 -7.89
CA ARG A 514 -36.65 2.98 -8.45
C ARG A 514 -37.33 1.62 -8.29
N ASP A 515 -37.97 1.38 -7.14
CA ASP A 515 -38.74 0.15 -6.93
C ASP A 515 -39.86 0.05 -7.98
N ARG A 516 -40.53 1.17 -8.27
CA ARG A 516 -41.55 1.26 -9.33
C ARG A 516 -40.96 1.02 -10.72
N LEU A 517 -39.79 1.57 -11.04
CA LEU A 517 -39.12 1.31 -12.32
C LEU A 517 -38.81 -0.19 -12.48
N GLN A 518 -38.29 -0.82 -11.42
CA GLN A 518 -37.98 -2.26 -11.43
C GLN A 518 -39.23 -3.13 -11.60
N GLU A 519 -40.35 -2.74 -10.99
CA GLU A 519 -41.64 -3.45 -11.13
C GLU A 519 -42.26 -3.27 -12.53
N LEU A 520 -42.29 -2.04 -13.05
CA LEU A 520 -43.03 -1.68 -14.25
C LEU A 520 -42.22 -1.85 -15.55
N GLY A 521 -40.90 -1.72 -15.47
CA GLY A 521 -40.03 -1.47 -16.62
C GLY A 521 -40.19 -0.05 -17.18
N VAL A 522 -39.21 0.38 -18.00
CA VAL A 522 -39.07 1.76 -18.48
C VAL A 522 -40.33 2.33 -19.12
N GLU A 523 -40.92 1.64 -20.10
CA GLU A 523 -42.03 2.21 -20.89
C GLU A 523 -43.30 2.42 -20.04
N LYS A 524 -43.65 1.46 -19.17
CA LYS A 524 -44.80 1.60 -18.26
C LYS A 524 -44.52 2.59 -17.14
N PHE A 525 -43.27 2.69 -16.70
CA PHE A 525 -42.86 3.70 -15.73
C PHE A 525 -43.02 5.12 -16.31
N CYS A 526 -42.60 5.37 -17.55
CA CYS A 526 -42.80 6.67 -18.20
C CYS A 526 -44.28 6.99 -18.45
N ALA A 527 -45.11 5.98 -18.75
CA ALA A 527 -46.56 6.18 -18.78
C ALA A 527 -47.11 6.59 -17.40
N TRP A 528 -46.66 5.93 -16.32
CA TRP A 528 -47.02 6.29 -14.95
C TRP A 528 -46.61 7.73 -14.59
N VAL A 529 -45.44 8.20 -15.02
CA VAL A 529 -45.00 9.60 -14.82
C VAL A 529 -46.03 10.58 -15.39
N LYS A 530 -46.53 10.36 -16.61
CA LYS A 530 -47.52 11.24 -17.27
C LYS A 530 -48.88 11.24 -16.58
N GLU A 531 -49.22 10.15 -15.89
CA GLU A 531 -50.47 10.04 -15.14
C GLU A 531 -50.43 10.82 -13.81
N GLN A 532 -49.24 11.26 -13.36
CA GLN A 532 -49.09 11.97 -12.09
C GLN A 532 -49.69 13.38 -12.16
N LYS A 533 -50.59 13.66 -11.20
CA LYS A 533 -51.10 15.00 -10.95
C LYS A 533 -50.12 15.88 -10.16
N PRO A 534 -49.40 15.37 -9.14
CA PRO A 534 -48.28 16.10 -8.53
C PRO A 534 -47.22 16.49 -9.55
N LEU A 535 -46.53 17.62 -9.32
CA LEU A 535 -45.23 17.84 -9.97
C LEU A 535 -44.19 16.95 -9.28
N LEU A 536 -43.48 16.15 -10.08
CA LEU A 536 -42.38 15.32 -9.59
C LEU A 536 -41.08 16.13 -9.54
N TRP A 537 -40.19 15.80 -8.60
CA TRP A 537 -38.99 16.57 -8.33
C TRP A 537 -37.72 15.74 -8.45
N THR A 538 -36.75 16.26 -9.19
CA THR A 538 -35.36 15.80 -9.18
C THR A 538 -34.54 16.69 -8.26
N ASP A 539 -33.86 16.11 -7.26
CA ASP A 539 -32.89 16.86 -6.46
C ASP A 539 -31.51 16.85 -7.15
N THR A 540 -30.97 18.04 -7.39
CA THR A 540 -29.67 18.28 -8.04
C THR A 540 -28.53 18.58 -7.07
N THR A 541 -28.81 18.53 -5.75
CA THR A 541 -27.86 18.90 -4.68
C THR A 541 -26.55 18.12 -4.77
N MET A 542 -26.60 16.83 -5.13
CA MET A 542 -25.44 15.94 -5.19
C MET A 542 -24.62 16.06 -6.48
N ARG A 543 -25.05 16.90 -7.45
CA ARG A 543 -24.36 17.07 -8.74
C ARG A 543 -24.31 18.52 -9.20
N ASP A 544 -25.40 19.06 -9.74
CA ASP A 544 -25.36 20.37 -10.42
C ASP A 544 -25.24 21.55 -9.47
N ALA A 545 -25.85 21.43 -8.29
CA ALA A 545 -25.82 22.49 -7.30
C ALA A 545 -24.39 22.81 -6.85
N HIS A 546 -23.65 21.80 -6.40
CA HIS A 546 -22.26 22.00 -6.00
C HIS A 546 -21.31 22.19 -7.18
N GLN A 547 -21.66 21.71 -8.39
CA GLN A 547 -20.95 22.10 -9.61
C GLN A 547 -21.07 23.60 -9.89
N SER A 548 -22.22 24.20 -9.61
CA SER A 548 -22.49 25.62 -9.83
C SER A 548 -21.94 26.52 -8.72
N LEU A 549 -22.00 26.06 -7.46
CA LEU A 549 -21.70 26.87 -6.28
C LEU A 549 -20.30 26.63 -5.70
N LEU A 550 -19.81 25.40 -5.76
CA LEU A 550 -18.63 24.93 -5.01
C LEU A 550 -17.58 24.28 -5.93
N ALA A 551 -17.57 24.66 -7.21
CA ALA A 551 -16.66 24.11 -8.22
C ALA A 551 -16.60 22.57 -8.23
N THR A 552 -17.74 21.90 -7.99
CA THR A 552 -17.86 20.44 -7.99
C THR A 552 -17.07 19.73 -6.88
N ARG A 553 -16.75 20.42 -5.77
CA ARG A 553 -15.84 19.88 -4.74
C ARG A 553 -16.48 19.05 -3.65
N VAL A 554 -17.80 18.88 -3.62
CA VAL A 554 -18.45 18.04 -2.60
C VAL A 554 -17.98 16.59 -2.73
N ARG A 555 -17.44 16.06 -1.62
CA ARG A 555 -16.78 14.76 -1.49
C ARG A 555 -17.76 13.65 -1.18
N THR A 556 -17.37 12.43 -1.55
CA THR A 556 -18.15 11.21 -1.30
C THR A 556 -18.46 11.03 0.19
N TYR A 557 -17.52 11.39 1.07
CA TYR A 557 -17.72 11.38 2.53
C TYR A 557 -19.01 12.09 2.97
N ASP A 558 -19.21 13.34 2.52
CA ASP A 558 -20.37 14.15 2.90
C ASP A 558 -21.65 13.73 2.15
N LEU A 559 -21.53 13.15 0.95
CA LEU A 559 -22.68 12.58 0.25
C LEU A 559 -23.20 11.33 0.97
N LEU A 560 -22.29 10.46 1.44
CA LEU A 560 -22.66 9.22 2.12
C LEU A 560 -23.27 9.50 3.49
N ALA A 561 -22.73 10.45 4.25
CA ALA A 561 -23.22 10.76 5.59
C ALA A 561 -24.73 11.07 5.64
N ILE A 562 -25.30 11.66 4.59
CA ILE A 562 -26.72 12.03 4.51
C ILE A 562 -27.59 11.03 3.70
N ALA A 563 -26.97 10.01 3.09
CA ALA A 563 -27.65 9.13 2.13
C ALA A 563 -28.88 8.41 2.70
N ASP A 564 -28.79 7.88 3.93
CA ASP A 564 -29.91 7.14 4.55
C ASP A 564 -31.11 8.05 4.85
N ALA A 565 -30.84 9.32 5.21
CA ALA A 565 -31.90 10.31 5.42
C ALA A 565 -32.64 10.62 4.13
N TYR A 566 -31.94 10.72 2.99
CA TYR A 566 -32.57 10.82 1.68
C TYR A 566 -33.43 9.61 1.36
N ALA A 567 -32.89 8.40 1.51
CA ALA A 567 -33.58 7.16 1.20
C ALA A 567 -34.89 7.00 1.99
N ARG A 568 -34.88 7.40 3.27
CA ARG A 568 -36.03 7.25 4.17
C ARG A 568 -37.02 8.41 4.12
N ASN A 569 -36.53 9.64 4.06
CA ASN A 569 -37.37 10.83 4.25
C ASN A 569 -37.74 11.53 2.93
N CYS A 570 -37.12 11.13 1.81
CA CYS A 570 -37.34 11.71 0.47
C CYS A 570 -37.59 10.65 -0.61
N SER A 571 -38.19 9.51 -0.24
CA SER A 571 -38.48 8.40 -1.17
C SER A 571 -39.39 8.77 -2.35
N ASP A 572 -40.15 9.87 -2.23
CA ASP A 572 -41.04 10.37 -3.29
C ASP A 572 -40.34 11.25 -4.34
N LEU A 573 -39.04 11.49 -4.23
CA LEU A 573 -38.28 12.16 -5.28
C LEU A 573 -38.35 11.35 -6.58
N PHE A 574 -38.46 12.04 -7.72
CA PHE A 574 -38.32 11.41 -9.03
C PHE A 574 -36.96 10.74 -9.13
N SER A 575 -35.90 11.53 -8.97
CA SER A 575 -34.52 11.05 -8.99
C SER A 575 -33.61 11.94 -8.12
N LEU A 576 -32.44 11.39 -7.76
CA LEU A 576 -31.29 12.17 -7.33
C LEU A 576 -30.35 12.32 -8.52
N GLU A 577 -30.10 13.55 -8.95
CA GLU A 577 -29.02 13.82 -9.88
C GLU A 577 -27.71 13.88 -9.09
N MET A 578 -26.92 12.83 -9.21
CA MET A 578 -25.76 12.56 -8.33
C MET A 578 -24.48 12.23 -9.08
N TRP A 579 -24.56 12.16 -10.41
CA TRP A 579 -23.46 11.76 -11.28
C TRP A 579 -23.53 12.46 -12.63
N GLY A 580 -22.50 12.33 -13.46
CA GLY A 580 -22.47 13.07 -14.72
C GLY A 580 -21.81 14.44 -14.60
N GLY A 581 -21.71 15.14 -15.74
CA GLY A 581 -21.09 16.47 -15.78
C GLY A 581 -19.63 16.45 -15.32
N ALA A 582 -19.25 17.42 -14.47
CA ALA A 582 -17.86 17.59 -14.04
C ALA A 582 -17.44 16.67 -12.87
N THR A 583 -18.37 15.92 -12.27
CA THR A 583 -18.11 15.11 -11.05
C THR A 583 -17.09 14.00 -11.29
N PHE A 584 -17.09 13.40 -12.48
CA PHE A 584 -16.22 12.27 -12.82
C PHE A 584 -14.74 12.65 -12.91
N ASP A 585 -14.40 13.73 -13.62
CA ASP A 585 -13.03 14.25 -13.64
C ASP A 585 -12.63 14.81 -12.27
N THR A 586 -13.52 15.59 -11.64
CA THR A 586 -13.20 16.30 -10.41
C THR A 586 -12.91 15.37 -9.23
N SER A 587 -13.67 14.29 -9.10
CA SER A 587 -13.45 13.26 -8.07
C SER A 587 -12.04 12.68 -8.15
N MET A 588 -11.61 12.23 -9.33
CA MET A 588 -10.27 11.67 -9.51
C MET A 588 -9.17 12.75 -9.45
N ARG A 589 -9.36 13.87 -10.15
CA ARG A 589 -8.32 14.89 -10.33
C ARG A 589 -8.02 15.64 -9.04
N PHE A 590 -9.05 16.11 -8.35
CA PHE A 590 -8.92 17.04 -7.23
C PHE A 590 -9.24 16.40 -5.89
N LEU A 591 -10.27 15.55 -5.82
CA LEU A 591 -10.71 14.93 -4.56
C LEU A 591 -9.98 13.60 -4.27
N LYS A 592 -9.26 13.07 -5.26
CA LYS A 592 -8.49 11.83 -5.18
C LYS A 592 -9.33 10.62 -4.73
N GLU A 593 -10.58 10.57 -5.18
CA GLU A 593 -11.54 9.50 -4.92
C GLU A 593 -12.17 8.99 -6.21
N SER A 594 -12.62 7.73 -6.23
CA SER A 594 -13.22 7.13 -7.42
C SER A 594 -14.68 7.59 -7.58
N PRO A 595 -15.08 8.12 -8.75
CA PRO A 595 -16.49 8.41 -9.00
C PRO A 595 -17.34 7.14 -8.97
N TRP A 596 -16.79 5.99 -9.37
CA TRP A 596 -17.51 4.71 -9.41
C TRP A 596 -17.83 4.20 -8.02
N GLN A 597 -16.86 4.25 -7.11
CA GLN A 597 -17.10 3.91 -5.70
C GLN A 597 -18.15 4.83 -5.09
N ARG A 598 -18.13 6.13 -5.39
CA ARG A 598 -19.18 7.07 -4.99
C ARG A 598 -20.56 6.59 -5.45
N LEU A 599 -20.70 6.20 -6.73
CA LEU A 599 -21.96 5.73 -7.30
C LEU A 599 -22.44 4.46 -6.58
N GLU A 600 -21.58 3.44 -6.48
CA GLU A 600 -21.93 2.14 -5.91
C GLU A 600 -22.29 2.24 -4.42
N GLN A 601 -21.51 2.99 -3.63
CA GLN A 601 -21.75 3.18 -2.20
C GLN A 601 -23.03 3.99 -1.95
N LEU A 602 -23.27 5.06 -2.73
CA LEU A 602 -24.55 5.78 -2.65
C LEU A 602 -25.71 4.88 -3.08
N ARG A 603 -25.49 3.98 -4.04
CA ARG A 603 -26.55 3.09 -4.51
C ARG A 603 -26.91 2.02 -3.51
N GLU A 604 -25.94 1.51 -2.77
CA GLU A 604 -26.18 0.63 -1.64
C GLU A 604 -27.03 1.31 -0.55
N ARG A 605 -26.73 2.57 -0.22
CA ARG A 605 -27.43 3.33 0.85
C ARG A 605 -28.77 3.91 0.44
N VAL A 606 -28.95 4.22 -0.84
CA VAL A 606 -30.20 4.76 -1.40
C VAL A 606 -30.74 3.77 -2.43
N PRO A 607 -31.29 2.61 -2.06
CA PRO A 607 -31.68 1.60 -3.06
C PRO A 607 -32.99 1.94 -3.80
N ASN A 608 -33.82 2.84 -3.26
CA ASN A 608 -35.22 3.05 -3.60
C ASN A 608 -35.51 4.29 -4.49
N ILE A 609 -34.59 5.24 -4.61
CA ILE A 609 -34.75 6.45 -5.45
C ILE A 609 -33.95 6.30 -6.75
N LEU A 610 -34.49 6.75 -7.89
CA LEU A 610 -33.76 6.73 -9.16
C LEU A 610 -32.47 7.56 -9.07
N PHE A 611 -31.36 7.04 -9.60
CA PHE A 611 -30.16 7.84 -9.83
C PHE A 611 -30.12 8.36 -11.26
N GLN A 612 -29.93 9.66 -11.37
CA GLN A 612 -29.84 10.37 -12.62
C GLN A 612 -28.42 10.89 -12.85
N MET A 613 -27.96 10.78 -14.10
CA MET A 613 -26.72 11.40 -14.55
C MET A 613 -26.91 12.32 -15.74
N LEU A 614 -26.08 13.36 -15.82
CA LEU A 614 -25.91 14.16 -17.02
C LEU A 614 -24.82 13.56 -17.94
N LEU A 615 -25.20 13.12 -19.13
CA LEU A 615 -24.31 12.52 -20.13
C LEU A 615 -24.25 13.39 -21.39
N ARG A 616 -23.05 13.81 -21.80
CA ARG A 616 -22.89 14.50 -23.09
C ARG A 616 -22.74 13.46 -24.20
N ALA A 617 -23.54 13.55 -25.25
CA ALA A 617 -23.71 12.44 -26.19
C ALA A 617 -22.44 11.93 -26.87
N SER A 618 -21.58 12.81 -27.41
CA SER A 618 -20.38 12.40 -28.16
C SER A 618 -19.14 12.20 -27.30
N SER A 619 -19.17 12.70 -26.06
CA SER A 619 -18.02 12.65 -25.17
C SER A 619 -18.26 11.81 -23.92
N ALA A 620 -19.47 11.29 -23.72
CA ALA A 620 -19.93 10.72 -22.46
C ALA A 620 -19.57 11.63 -21.26
N MET A 621 -18.59 11.20 -20.46
CA MET A 621 -18.07 11.86 -19.26
C MET A 621 -16.77 12.65 -19.49
N GLY A 622 -16.18 12.57 -20.68
CA GLY A 622 -14.91 13.18 -21.06
C GLY A 622 -15.02 14.57 -21.70
N TYR A 623 -13.88 15.14 -22.10
CA TYR A 623 -13.80 16.45 -22.78
C TYR A 623 -13.53 16.38 -24.30
N ALA A 624 -13.22 15.19 -24.83
CA ALA A 624 -13.00 14.95 -26.26
C ALA A 624 -14.20 14.20 -26.89
N ASN A 625 -14.20 14.01 -28.20
CA ASN A 625 -15.09 13.02 -28.80
C ASN A 625 -14.46 11.63 -28.70
N TYR A 626 -15.30 10.63 -28.49
CA TYR A 626 -14.88 9.25 -28.36
C TYR A 626 -15.52 8.37 -29.44
N PRO A 627 -14.89 7.23 -29.77
CA PRO A 627 -15.51 6.26 -30.68
C PRO A 627 -16.75 5.64 -30.04
N ASP A 628 -17.68 5.19 -30.88
CA ASP A 628 -19.00 4.71 -30.46
C ASP A 628 -18.94 3.56 -29.46
N ASN A 629 -17.99 2.65 -29.63
CA ASN A 629 -17.85 1.50 -28.73
C ASN A 629 -17.47 1.91 -27.31
N LEU A 630 -16.72 3.01 -27.15
CA LEU A 630 -16.39 3.55 -25.83
C LEU A 630 -17.61 4.24 -25.20
N VAL A 631 -18.37 5.04 -25.96
CA VAL A 631 -19.61 5.66 -25.45
C VAL A 631 -20.60 4.58 -24.98
N ARG A 632 -20.79 3.52 -25.77
CA ARG A 632 -21.63 2.37 -25.41
C ARG A 632 -21.16 1.68 -24.14
N GLU A 633 -19.85 1.45 -24.03
CA GLU A 633 -19.25 0.81 -22.85
C GLU A 633 -19.44 1.67 -21.59
N CYS A 634 -19.30 2.99 -21.68
CA CYS A 634 -19.54 3.89 -20.56
C CYS A 634 -20.98 3.83 -20.06
N VAL A 635 -21.95 3.81 -20.97
CA VAL A 635 -23.37 3.68 -20.60
C VAL A 635 -23.64 2.33 -19.96
N ARG A 636 -23.07 1.25 -20.52
CA ARG A 636 -23.20 -0.11 -19.98
C ARG A 636 -22.66 -0.21 -18.55
N GLU A 637 -21.45 0.27 -18.30
CA GLU A 637 -20.82 0.24 -16.98
C GLU A 637 -21.58 1.16 -15.98
N ALA A 638 -22.02 2.35 -16.40
CA ALA A 638 -22.79 3.26 -15.54
C ALA A 638 -24.17 2.68 -15.16
N ALA A 639 -24.88 2.06 -16.10
CA ALA A 639 -26.15 1.40 -15.82
C ALA A 639 -25.97 0.21 -14.89
N ALA A 640 -24.94 -0.61 -15.13
CA ALA A 640 -24.61 -1.75 -14.26
C ALA A 640 -24.24 -1.33 -12.83
N ALA A 641 -23.56 -0.20 -12.67
CA ALA A 641 -23.20 0.35 -11.36
C ALA A 641 -24.38 1.03 -10.64
N GLY A 642 -25.49 1.30 -11.33
CA GLY A 642 -26.74 1.73 -10.71
C GLY A 642 -27.31 3.08 -11.14
N ILE A 643 -26.85 3.66 -12.26
CA ILE A 643 -27.54 4.79 -12.89
C ILE A 643 -28.83 4.29 -13.56
N ASP A 644 -29.95 4.92 -13.23
CA ASP A 644 -31.27 4.55 -13.77
C ASP A 644 -31.76 5.52 -14.87
N VAL A 645 -31.38 6.80 -14.80
CA VAL A 645 -31.77 7.86 -15.76
C VAL A 645 -30.54 8.52 -16.39
N PHE A 646 -30.45 8.45 -17.72
CA PHE A 646 -29.42 9.14 -18.48
C PHE A 646 -30.02 10.36 -19.18
N ARG A 647 -29.72 11.56 -18.65
CA ARG A 647 -30.02 12.83 -19.32
C ARG A 647 -28.97 13.09 -20.39
N ILE A 648 -29.30 12.76 -21.63
CA ILE A 648 -28.42 12.84 -22.79
C ILE A 648 -28.63 14.18 -23.47
N PHE A 649 -27.56 14.97 -23.63
CA PHE A 649 -27.62 16.23 -24.37
C PHE A 649 -26.48 16.35 -25.38
N ASP A 650 -26.69 17.16 -26.40
CA ASP A 650 -25.64 17.64 -27.30
C ASP A 650 -25.43 19.15 -27.12
N ALA A 651 -24.18 19.60 -27.21
CA ALA A 651 -23.84 21.00 -26.92
C ALA A 651 -24.38 22.00 -27.96
N LEU A 652 -24.81 21.52 -29.12
CA LEU A 652 -25.38 22.29 -30.22
C LEU A 652 -26.81 21.82 -30.60
N ASN A 653 -27.44 20.99 -29.77
CA ASN A 653 -28.70 20.30 -30.05
C ASN A 653 -28.66 19.46 -31.35
N TRP A 654 -27.50 18.91 -31.69
CA TRP A 654 -27.32 18.14 -32.91
C TRP A 654 -27.71 16.67 -32.73
N VAL A 655 -28.95 16.34 -33.13
CA VAL A 655 -29.57 15.02 -32.96
C VAL A 655 -28.73 13.83 -33.46
N PRO A 656 -28.07 13.87 -34.63
CA PRO A 656 -27.18 12.79 -35.07
C PRO A 656 -26.10 12.42 -34.06
N ASN A 657 -25.63 13.38 -33.28
CA ASN A 657 -24.62 13.17 -32.25
C ASN A 657 -25.17 12.46 -31.01
N MET A 658 -26.48 12.57 -30.77
CA MET A 658 -27.20 11.96 -29.63
C MET A 658 -27.53 10.48 -29.83
N ARG A 659 -27.64 10.04 -31.08
CA ARG A 659 -28.09 8.70 -31.47
C ARG A 659 -27.39 7.57 -30.71
N VAL A 660 -26.05 7.56 -30.69
CA VAL A 660 -25.27 6.45 -30.09
C VAL A 660 -25.55 6.30 -28.59
N ALA A 661 -25.60 7.42 -27.87
CA ALA A 661 -25.90 7.42 -26.44
C ALA A 661 -27.35 7.00 -26.16
N ILE A 662 -28.31 7.46 -26.97
CA ILE A 662 -29.72 7.09 -26.86
C ILE A 662 -29.90 5.58 -27.04
N GLU A 663 -29.33 5.03 -28.12
CA GLU A 663 -29.36 3.59 -28.40
C GLU A 663 -28.72 2.77 -27.27
N ALA A 664 -27.52 3.18 -26.82
CA ALA A 664 -26.81 2.51 -25.74
C ALA A 664 -27.61 2.47 -24.42
N THR A 665 -28.27 3.58 -24.07
CA THR A 665 -29.09 3.66 -22.84
C THR A 665 -30.30 2.74 -22.92
N ARG A 666 -30.96 2.70 -24.08
CA ARG A 666 -32.09 1.80 -24.31
C ARG A 666 -31.66 0.34 -24.27
N GLU A 667 -30.52 0.00 -24.88
CA GLU A 667 -29.93 -1.34 -24.84
C GLU A 667 -29.57 -1.77 -23.40
N ALA A 668 -29.12 -0.83 -22.56
CA ALA A 668 -28.83 -1.07 -21.15
C ALA A 668 -30.08 -1.20 -20.27
N GLY A 669 -31.29 -0.95 -20.80
CA GLY A 669 -32.54 -1.04 -20.07
C GLY A 669 -32.79 0.12 -19.09
N ALA A 670 -32.06 1.23 -19.24
CA ALA A 670 -32.20 2.43 -18.43
C ALA A 670 -33.14 3.46 -19.09
N ILE A 671 -33.57 4.48 -18.34
CA ILE A 671 -34.43 5.56 -18.85
C ILE A 671 -33.58 6.51 -19.70
N CYS A 672 -33.91 6.62 -20.98
CA CYS A 672 -33.32 7.59 -21.88
C CYS A 672 -34.07 8.93 -21.82
N GLU A 673 -33.47 9.92 -21.16
CA GLU A 673 -33.98 11.28 -21.13
C GLU A 673 -33.20 12.15 -22.14
N ALA A 674 -33.82 12.43 -23.30
CA ALA A 674 -33.17 13.23 -24.34
C ALA A 674 -33.41 14.72 -24.10
N ALA A 675 -32.34 15.50 -23.98
CA ALA A 675 -32.40 16.90 -23.61
C ALA A 675 -32.22 17.84 -24.81
N ILE A 676 -33.11 18.84 -24.89
CA ILE A 676 -32.96 20.00 -25.76
C ILE A 676 -32.44 21.16 -24.92
N CYS A 677 -31.27 21.69 -25.25
CA CYS A 677 -30.72 22.87 -24.60
C CYS A 677 -31.49 24.12 -25.04
N TYR A 678 -32.01 24.89 -24.10
CA TYR A 678 -32.74 26.13 -24.37
C TYR A 678 -31.77 27.31 -24.52
N THR A 679 -31.94 28.10 -25.58
CA THR A 679 -31.21 29.35 -25.83
C THR A 679 -32.10 30.34 -26.56
N GLY A 680 -31.76 31.63 -26.51
CA GLY A 680 -32.58 32.67 -27.11
C GLY A 680 -33.83 32.97 -26.30
N ASP A 681 -34.85 33.47 -26.99
CA ASP A 681 -36.14 33.81 -26.40
C ASP A 681 -37.24 33.54 -27.44
N ILE A 682 -38.03 32.49 -27.22
CA ILE A 682 -39.13 32.10 -28.13
C ILE A 682 -40.22 33.17 -28.26
N LEU A 683 -40.24 34.16 -27.36
CA LEU A 683 -41.17 35.27 -27.40
C LEU A 683 -40.61 36.50 -28.13
N ASP A 684 -39.32 36.52 -28.47
CA ASP A 684 -38.71 37.63 -29.22
C ASP A 684 -38.76 37.38 -30.74
N PRO A 685 -39.64 38.07 -31.49
CA PRO A 685 -39.75 37.87 -32.93
C PRO A 685 -38.50 38.30 -33.71
N ARG A 686 -37.57 39.03 -33.07
CA ARG A 686 -36.31 39.48 -33.69
C ARG A 686 -35.25 38.38 -33.73
N ARG A 687 -35.37 37.33 -32.91
CA ARG A 687 -34.47 36.15 -32.89
C ARG A 687 -35.20 34.90 -33.34
N SER A 688 -35.43 34.79 -34.65
CA SER A 688 -36.23 33.72 -35.24
C SER A 688 -35.53 32.36 -35.38
N LYS A 689 -34.21 32.27 -35.16
CA LYS A 689 -33.45 31.00 -35.31
C LYS A 689 -33.90 29.93 -34.32
N TYR A 690 -34.07 30.31 -33.06
CA TYR A 690 -34.50 29.43 -31.96
C TYR A 690 -35.98 29.64 -31.65
N SER A 691 -36.83 29.44 -32.66
CA SER A 691 -38.28 29.61 -32.56
C SER A 691 -38.98 28.45 -31.84
N LEU A 692 -40.27 28.59 -31.55
CA LEU A 692 -41.07 27.49 -31.02
C LEU A 692 -41.06 26.25 -31.95
N ASP A 693 -41.12 26.47 -33.26
CA ASP A 693 -41.08 25.40 -34.27
C ASP A 693 -39.75 24.63 -34.25
N TYR A 694 -38.63 25.32 -33.95
CA TYR A 694 -37.33 24.67 -33.80
C TYR A 694 -37.35 23.64 -32.65
N TYR A 695 -37.87 24.03 -31.48
CA TYR A 695 -37.96 23.13 -30.33
C TYR A 695 -38.94 21.97 -30.59
N VAL A 696 -40.08 22.23 -31.23
CA VAL A 696 -41.06 21.19 -31.60
C VAL A 696 -40.49 20.19 -32.60
N LYS A 697 -39.72 20.65 -33.60
CA LYS A 697 -39.05 19.78 -34.58
C LYS A 697 -38.07 18.83 -33.87
N LEU A 698 -37.19 19.37 -33.03
CA LEU A 698 -36.23 18.56 -32.27
C LEU A 698 -36.91 17.54 -31.36
N ALA A 699 -37.98 17.93 -30.67
CA ALA A 699 -38.72 17.02 -29.80
C ALA A 699 -39.25 15.80 -30.55
N LYS A 700 -39.84 16.01 -31.74
CA LYS A 700 -40.32 14.93 -32.61
C LYS A 700 -39.20 14.02 -33.11
N GLU A 701 -38.04 14.59 -33.46
CA GLU A 701 -36.88 13.81 -33.87
C GLU A 701 -36.35 12.93 -32.72
N LEU A 702 -36.30 13.45 -31.50
CA LEU A 702 -35.84 12.71 -30.32
C LEU A 702 -36.84 11.61 -29.90
N GLU A 703 -38.15 11.87 -30.00
CA GLU A 703 -39.19 10.85 -29.79
C GLU A 703 -39.06 9.71 -30.81
N GLN A 704 -38.83 10.02 -32.09
CA GLN A 704 -38.61 9.00 -33.13
C GLN A 704 -37.36 8.15 -32.89
N LEU A 705 -36.33 8.71 -32.24
CA LEU A 705 -35.14 7.97 -31.83
C LEU A 705 -35.37 7.11 -30.57
N GLY A 706 -36.54 7.17 -29.96
CA GLY A 706 -36.92 6.34 -28.82
C GLY A 706 -36.54 6.94 -27.46
N ALA A 707 -36.43 8.27 -27.34
CA ALA A 707 -36.36 8.90 -26.03
C ALA A 707 -37.58 8.50 -25.18
N ASN A 708 -37.37 8.23 -23.89
CA ASN A 708 -38.44 7.89 -22.95
C ASN A 708 -38.99 9.13 -22.23
N ILE A 709 -38.14 10.16 -22.04
CA ILE A 709 -38.47 11.45 -21.43
C ILE A 709 -37.81 12.54 -22.28
N LEU A 710 -38.50 13.67 -22.47
CA LEU A 710 -37.91 14.86 -23.09
C LEU A 710 -37.52 15.86 -22.00
N ALA A 711 -36.24 16.24 -21.97
CA ALA A 711 -35.75 17.28 -21.09
C ALA A 711 -35.62 18.63 -21.80
N ILE A 712 -36.03 19.70 -21.13
CA ILE A 712 -35.72 21.08 -21.51
C ILE A 712 -34.59 21.53 -20.60
N LYS A 713 -33.37 21.59 -21.15
CA LYS A 713 -32.17 22.00 -20.41
C LYS A 713 -31.90 23.48 -20.60
N ASP A 714 -32.45 24.31 -19.73
CA ASP A 714 -32.16 25.74 -19.63
C ASP A 714 -30.91 26.00 -18.78
N MET A 715 -29.73 25.67 -19.33
CA MET A 715 -28.44 25.71 -18.65
C MET A 715 -27.98 27.10 -18.15
N ALA A 716 -28.63 28.17 -18.60
CA ALA A 716 -28.28 29.54 -18.25
C ALA A 716 -29.39 30.26 -17.46
N GLY A 717 -30.60 29.71 -17.37
CA GLY A 717 -31.72 30.39 -16.71
C GLY A 717 -32.38 31.45 -17.60
N LEU A 718 -32.48 31.18 -18.90
CA LEU A 718 -33.00 32.09 -19.92
C LEU A 718 -34.50 31.94 -20.14
N CYS A 719 -35.08 30.78 -19.85
CA CYS A 719 -36.47 30.48 -20.14
C CYS A 719 -37.37 31.26 -19.19
N LYS A 720 -37.82 32.44 -19.61
CA LYS A 720 -38.63 33.36 -18.81
C LYS A 720 -39.95 32.70 -18.38
N PRO A 721 -40.60 33.15 -17.30
CA PRO A 721 -41.79 32.48 -16.79
C PRO A 721 -42.93 32.29 -17.79
N HIS A 722 -43.21 33.28 -18.64
CA HIS A 722 -44.25 33.12 -19.66
C HIS A 722 -43.79 32.22 -20.81
N ALA A 723 -42.50 32.31 -21.20
CA ALA A 723 -41.92 31.46 -22.24
C ALA A 723 -41.95 29.99 -21.82
N ALA A 724 -41.69 29.68 -20.55
CA ALA A 724 -41.74 28.31 -20.02
C ALA A 724 -43.13 27.67 -20.21
N ALA A 725 -44.21 28.39 -19.88
CA ALA A 725 -45.58 27.89 -20.09
C ALA A 725 -45.90 27.67 -21.58
N VAL A 726 -45.50 28.61 -22.45
CA VAL A 726 -45.72 28.49 -23.90
C VAL A 726 -44.94 27.31 -24.48
N LEU A 727 -43.67 27.16 -24.10
CA LEU A 727 -42.79 26.09 -24.57
C LEU A 727 -43.32 24.72 -24.15
N VAL A 728 -43.58 24.53 -22.85
CA VAL A 728 -44.05 23.24 -22.31
C VAL A 728 -45.37 22.84 -22.95
N LYS A 729 -46.32 23.77 -23.09
CA LYS A 729 -47.59 23.50 -23.76
C LYS A 729 -47.37 23.04 -25.20
N ALA A 730 -46.56 23.77 -25.97
CA ALA A 730 -46.32 23.46 -27.37
C ALA A 730 -45.62 22.09 -27.57
N LEU A 731 -44.67 21.76 -26.69
CA LEU A 731 -43.98 20.47 -26.72
C LEU A 731 -44.92 19.32 -26.34
N ARG A 732 -45.73 19.50 -25.29
CA ARG A 732 -46.74 18.52 -24.87
C ARG A 732 -47.82 18.27 -25.92
N ASP A 733 -48.19 19.30 -26.69
CA ASP A 733 -49.12 19.14 -27.82
C ASP A 733 -48.45 18.44 -29.03
N ALA A 734 -47.11 18.36 -29.06
CA ALA A 734 -46.35 17.88 -30.20
C ALA A 734 -45.81 16.44 -30.08
N VAL A 735 -45.50 15.98 -28.88
CA VAL A 735 -44.94 14.65 -28.58
C VAL A 735 -45.64 14.02 -27.37
N ASP A 736 -45.62 12.69 -27.28
CA ASP A 736 -46.28 11.92 -26.21
C ASP A 736 -45.33 11.57 -25.05
N LEU A 737 -44.18 12.22 -24.96
CA LEU A 737 -43.19 12.00 -23.90
C LEU A 737 -43.53 12.77 -22.61
N PRO A 738 -43.16 12.27 -21.42
CA PRO A 738 -43.09 13.10 -20.21
C PRO A 738 -42.08 14.24 -20.39
N MET A 739 -42.40 15.40 -19.84
CA MET A 739 -41.57 16.62 -19.91
C MET A 739 -40.81 16.87 -18.61
N HIS A 740 -39.50 17.06 -18.70
CA HIS A 740 -38.61 17.35 -17.58
C HIS A 740 -37.94 18.72 -17.77
N LEU A 741 -38.24 19.70 -16.91
CA LEU A 741 -37.66 21.05 -16.99
C LEU A 741 -36.48 21.16 -16.03
N HIS A 742 -35.33 21.52 -16.59
CA HIS A 742 -34.13 21.87 -15.86
C HIS A 742 -33.80 23.34 -16.11
N THR A 743 -33.59 24.14 -15.07
CA THR A 743 -33.21 25.55 -15.17
C THR A 743 -32.31 25.99 -14.02
N HIS A 744 -31.52 27.04 -14.22
CA HIS A 744 -30.69 27.67 -13.19
C HIS A 744 -31.31 28.99 -12.74
N ASP A 745 -31.25 29.31 -11.46
CA ASP A 745 -31.85 30.53 -10.90
C ASP A 745 -31.00 31.79 -11.06
N THR A 746 -30.12 31.82 -12.07
CA THR A 746 -29.16 32.92 -12.31
C THR A 746 -29.87 34.26 -12.50
N GLY A 747 -31.05 34.23 -13.13
CA GLY A 747 -31.90 35.41 -13.33
C GLY A 747 -32.80 35.76 -12.14
N GLY A 748 -32.83 34.94 -11.09
CA GLY A 748 -33.63 35.13 -9.87
C GLY A 748 -35.16 35.02 -10.07
N VAL A 749 -35.62 34.52 -11.22
CA VAL A 749 -37.05 34.39 -11.56
C VAL A 749 -37.43 32.98 -12.01
N GLN A 750 -36.53 32.00 -11.89
CA GLN A 750 -36.76 30.68 -12.50
C GLN A 750 -37.62 29.75 -11.66
N ALA A 751 -37.77 30.01 -10.36
CA ALA A 751 -38.85 29.43 -9.57
C ALA A 751 -40.23 29.73 -10.22
N ALA A 752 -40.47 30.96 -10.68
CA ALA A 752 -41.72 31.31 -11.37
C ALA A 752 -41.84 30.64 -12.74
N ALA A 753 -40.72 30.38 -13.44
CA ALA A 753 -40.73 29.61 -14.68
C ALA A 753 -41.16 28.16 -14.47
N ILE A 754 -40.67 27.50 -13.42
CA ILE A 754 -41.11 26.16 -13.03
C ILE A 754 -42.60 26.16 -12.69
N LEU A 755 -43.09 27.10 -11.88
CA LEU A 755 -44.51 27.16 -11.50
C LEU A 755 -45.44 27.40 -12.71
N ASN A 756 -45.04 28.27 -13.64
CA ASN A 756 -45.79 28.50 -14.88
C ASN A 756 -45.78 27.28 -15.80
N ALA A 757 -44.63 26.60 -15.93
CA ALA A 757 -44.51 25.35 -16.66
C ALA A 757 -45.38 24.23 -16.02
N ALA A 758 -45.40 24.15 -14.69
CA ALA A 758 -46.26 23.22 -13.96
C ALA A 758 -47.75 23.46 -14.25
N GLY A 759 -48.16 24.73 -14.32
CA GLY A 759 -49.52 25.12 -14.75
C GLY A 759 -49.84 24.76 -16.21
N ALA A 760 -48.82 24.64 -17.06
CA ALA A 760 -48.92 24.18 -18.45
C ALA A 760 -48.79 22.64 -18.60
N GLY A 761 -48.69 21.90 -17.49
CA GLY A 761 -48.58 20.44 -17.51
C GLY A 761 -47.14 19.92 -17.61
N LEU A 762 -46.17 20.57 -16.99
CA LEU A 762 -44.83 20.00 -16.81
C LEU A 762 -44.86 18.80 -15.85
N ASP A 763 -44.27 17.66 -16.19
CA ASP A 763 -44.33 16.44 -15.38
C ASP A 763 -43.26 16.39 -14.28
N ILE A 764 -42.02 16.79 -14.60
CA ILE A 764 -40.87 16.73 -13.69
C ILE A 764 -40.10 18.06 -13.72
N ALA A 765 -39.61 18.53 -12.56
CA ALA A 765 -38.73 19.69 -12.45
C ALA A 765 -37.47 19.39 -11.62
N ASP A 766 -36.35 19.98 -12.01
CA ASP A 766 -35.12 20.00 -11.21
C ASP A 766 -35.16 21.16 -10.19
N ALA A 767 -34.77 20.87 -8.96
CA ALA A 767 -34.51 21.86 -7.91
C ALA A 767 -33.33 21.39 -7.02
N ALA A 768 -32.86 22.25 -6.12
CA ALA A 768 -31.82 21.91 -5.15
C ALA A 768 -32.29 22.20 -3.72
N MET A 769 -31.75 21.48 -2.74
CA MET A 769 -31.98 21.74 -1.31
C MET A 769 -31.68 23.21 -0.98
N ALA A 770 -32.45 23.81 -0.07
CA ALA A 770 -32.41 25.26 0.15
C ALA A 770 -30.99 25.81 0.37
N ALA A 771 -30.17 25.15 1.20
CA ALA A 771 -28.79 25.53 1.48
C ALA A 771 -27.83 25.45 0.28
N MET A 772 -28.23 24.75 -0.79
CA MET A 772 -27.46 24.50 -2.02
C MET A 772 -28.16 25.06 -3.27
N SER A 773 -29.16 25.93 -3.10
CA SER A 773 -29.98 26.50 -4.17
C SER A 773 -29.68 27.99 -4.43
N GLY A 774 -30.26 28.53 -5.51
CA GLY A 774 -30.20 29.95 -5.86
C GLY A 774 -28.89 30.39 -6.52
N GLY A 775 -28.88 31.64 -7.02
CA GLY A 775 -27.75 32.17 -7.78
C GLY A 775 -27.52 31.33 -9.04
N THR A 776 -26.30 30.85 -9.27
CA THR A 776 -26.00 29.97 -10.41
C THR A 776 -26.49 28.54 -10.24
N SER A 777 -27.04 28.15 -9.07
CA SER A 777 -27.62 26.82 -8.82
C SER A 777 -29.08 26.74 -9.31
N GLN A 778 -29.72 25.60 -9.08
CA GLN A 778 -31.15 25.41 -9.33
C GLN A 778 -32.01 26.23 -8.35
N PRO A 779 -33.29 26.48 -8.71
CA PRO A 779 -34.28 27.02 -7.79
C PRO A 779 -34.45 26.18 -6.51
N ASN A 780 -34.91 26.83 -5.45
CA ASN A 780 -35.01 26.26 -4.11
C ASN A 780 -36.15 25.23 -3.99
N LEU A 781 -35.78 23.95 -3.79
CA LEU A 781 -36.69 22.81 -3.69
C LEU A 781 -37.68 22.95 -2.54
N ASN A 782 -37.19 23.26 -1.32
CA ASN A 782 -38.00 23.38 -0.12
C ASN A 782 -39.16 24.36 -0.34
N THR A 783 -38.84 25.56 -0.84
CA THR A 783 -39.84 26.62 -1.05
C THR A 783 -40.77 26.34 -2.22
N LEU A 784 -40.32 25.64 -3.26
CA LEU A 784 -41.16 25.26 -4.39
C LEU A 784 -42.16 24.16 -4.03
N VAL A 785 -41.71 23.15 -3.26
CA VAL A 785 -42.58 22.10 -2.73
C VAL A 785 -43.64 22.71 -1.82
N GLU A 786 -43.25 23.60 -0.90
CA GLU A 786 -44.19 24.28 -0.02
C GLU A 786 -45.11 25.25 -0.77
N GLY A 787 -44.59 25.96 -1.77
CA GLY A 787 -45.36 26.88 -2.60
C GLY A 787 -46.45 26.21 -3.43
N LEU A 788 -46.36 24.89 -3.67
CA LEU A 788 -47.38 24.09 -4.35
C LEU A 788 -48.38 23.41 -3.41
N ARG A 789 -48.25 23.57 -2.09
CA ARG A 789 -49.21 23.02 -1.13
C ARG A 789 -50.61 23.53 -1.36
N ASN A 790 -51.59 22.65 -1.22
CA ASN A 790 -53.01 22.93 -1.44
C ASN A 790 -53.33 23.37 -2.88
N THR A 791 -52.46 23.04 -3.84
CA THR A 791 -52.70 23.21 -5.27
C THR A 791 -52.90 21.85 -5.96
N PRO A 792 -53.47 21.80 -7.18
CA PRO A 792 -53.58 20.55 -7.93
C PRO A 792 -52.25 19.86 -8.27
N ARG A 793 -51.10 20.57 -8.13
CA ARG A 793 -49.76 20.07 -8.43
C ARG A 793 -48.94 19.76 -7.16
N GLU A 794 -49.56 19.73 -5.99
CA GLU A 794 -48.90 19.44 -4.71
C GLU A 794 -48.10 18.12 -4.74
N SER A 795 -46.87 18.16 -4.22
CA SER A 795 -45.99 17.00 -4.07
C SER A 795 -46.16 16.31 -2.70
N PRO A 796 -46.07 14.98 -2.61
CA PRO A 796 -46.12 14.26 -1.33
C PRO A 796 -44.86 14.43 -0.46
N LEU A 797 -43.75 14.96 -1.01
CA LEU A 797 -42.51 15.21 -0.26
C LEU A 797 -42.76 16.01 1.02
N SER A 798 -42.19 15.62 2.16
CA SER A 798 -42.38 16.34 3.44
C SER A 798 -41.52 17.60 3.51
N GLY A 799 -42.14 18.78 3.74
CA GLY A 799 -41.41 20.03 3.93
C GLY A 799 -40.44 19.98 5.11
N ALA A 800 -40.88 19.40 6.24
CA ALA A 800 -40.03 19.25 7.43
C ALA A 800 -38.80 18.35 7.16
N ALA A 801 -38.97 17.27 6.39
CA ALA A 801 -37.85 16.40 6.02
C ALA A 801 -36.84 17.13 5.12
N LEU A 802 -37.33 17.91 4.15
CA LEU A 802 -36.48 18.73 3.28
C LEU A 802 -35.71 19.78 4.09
N ASP A 803 -36.32 20.37 5.13
CA ASP A 803 -35.66 21.35 5.99
C ASP A 803 -34.55 20.71 6.84
N GLU A 804 -34.78 19.53 7.41
CA GLU A 804 -33.75 18.78 8.15
C GLU A 804 -32.56 18.40 7.26
N ILE A 805 -32.81 17.93 6.04
CA ILE A 805 -31.75 17.62 5.08
C ILE A 805 -31.04 18.90 4.61
N SER A 806 -31.77 20.00 4.43
CA SER A 806 -31.15 21.27 4.08
C SER A 806 -30.27 21.81 5.21
N GLU A 807 -30.60 21.55 6.47
CA GLU A 807 -29.77 21.95 7.62
C GLU A 807 -28.43 21.21 7.62
N TYR A 808 -28.44 19.90 7.31
CA TYR A 808 -27.21 19.15 7.08
C TYR A 808 -26.36 19.81 5.98
N TRP A 809 -26.96 20.14 4.83
CA TRP A 809 -26.23 20.75 3.73
C TRP A 809 -25.72 22.15 4.06
N ARG A 810 -26.43 22.92 4.89
CA ARG A 810 -25.94 24.22 5.37
C ARG A 810 -24.63 24.04 6.14
N GLU A 811 -24.57 23.09 7.06
CA GLU A 811 -23.37 22.81 7.85
C GLU A 811 -22.25 22.18 7.00
N ALA A 812 -22.57 21.22 6.14
CA ALA A 812 -21.59 20.56 5.27
C ALA A 812 -20.97 21.54 4.26
N ARG A 813 -21.74 22.51 3.75
CA ARG A 813 -21.26 23.56 2.86
C ARG A 813 -20.15 24.41 3.48
N GLU A 814 -20.16 24.61 4.80
CA GLU A 814 -19.11 25.37 5.50
C GLU A 814 -17.71 24.75 5.33
N PHE A 815 -17.62 23.42 5.20
CA PHE A 815 -16.34 22.72 4.92
C PHE A 815 -15.72 23.17 3.60
N TYR A 816 -16.53 23.67 2.66
CA TYR A 816 -16.14 24.03 1.30
C TYR A 816 -15.95 25.54 1.10
N THR A 817 -15.79 26.31 2.18
CA THR A 817 -15.60 27.78 2.14
C THR A 817 -14.54 28.22 1.10
N ALA A 818 -13.47 27.45 0.93
CA ALA A 818 -12.40 27.72 -0.05
C ALA A 818 -12.86 27.68 -1.53
N PHE A 819 -14.05 27.16 -1.82
CA PHE A 819 -14.57 26.96 -3.17
C PHE A 819 -15.85 27.75 -3.46
N GLU A 820 -16.33 28.55 -2.50
CA GLU A 820 -17.51 29.40 -2.69
C GLU A 820 -17.33 30.33 -3.88
N SER A 821 -18.27 30.27 -4.81
CA SER A 821 -18.35 31.24 -5.90
C SER A 821 -18.86 32.59 -5.37
N PRO A 822 -18.25 33.72 -5.75
CA PRO A 822 -18.81 35.03 -5.44
C PRO A 822 -20.16 35.19 -6.14
N VAL A 823 -21.25 35.18 -5.38
CA VAL A 823 -22.61 35.37 -5.90
C VAL A 823 -22.78 36.82 -6.34
N LEU A 824 -22.68 37.08 -7.64
CA LEU A 824 -23.08 38.36 -8.21
C LEU A 824 -24.61 38.44 -8.24
N ALA A 825 -25.15 39.65 -7.98
CA ALA A 825 -26.59 39.86 -8.00
C ALA A 825 -27.18 39.54 -9.38
N ALA A 826 -28.38 38.96 -9.41
CA ALA A 826 -29.08 38.66 -10.66
C ALA A 826 -29.27 39.95 -11.48
N GLY A 827 -28.83 39.92 -12.73
CA GLY A 827 -28.87 41.03 -13.67
C GLY A 827 -29.59 40.69 -14.96
N SER A 828 -30.20 41.68 -15.61
CA SER A 828 -30.85 41.49 -16.92
C SER A 828 -29.86 41.30 -18.07
N ASP A 829 -28.57 41.54 -17.83
CA ASP A 829 -27.48 41.29 -18.76
C ASP A 829 -27.32 39.78 -19.07
N LEU A 830 -27.78 38.89 -18.18
CA LEU A 830 -27.91 37.46 -18.44
C LEU A 830 -28.60 37.16 -19.77
N TYR A 831 -29.72 37.86 -20.04
CA TYR A 831 -30.50 37.67 -21.27
C TYR A 831 -29.82 38.25 -22.53
N GLN A 832 -28.67 38.92 -22.36
CA GLN A 832 -27.83 39.39 -23.46
C GLN A 832 -26.66 38.43 -23.70
N HIS A 833 -25.88 38.14 -22.66
CA HIS A 833 -24.66 37.32 -22.79
C HIS A 833 -24.94 35.81 -22.76
N GLU A 834 -26.04 35.36 -22.16
CA GLU A 834 -26.49 33.96 -22.19
C GLU A 834 -25.42 32.98 -21.71
N MET A 835 -24.64 33.36 -20.70
CA MET A 835 -23.60 32.50 -20.13
C MET A 835 -24.26 31.51 -19.16
N PRO A 836 -24.01 30.20 -19.28
CA PRO A 836 -24.38 29.23 -18.26
C PRO A 836 -23.73 29.54 -16.92
N GLY A 837 -24.35 29.13 -15.81
CA GLY A 837 -23.86 29.45 -14.46
C GLY A 837 -22.38 29.11 -14.23
N GLY A 838 -21.98 27.89 -14.61
CA GLY A 838 -20.58 27.45 -14.50
C GLY A 838 -19.62 28.24 -15.41
N GLN A 839 -20.05 28.62 -16.61
CA GLN A 839 -19.22 29.43 -17.52
C GLN A 839 -19.05 30.85 -16.98
N TYR A 840 -20.11 31.46 -16.44
CA TYR A 840 -20.05 32.81 -15.88
C TYR A 840 -19.02 32.91 -14.76
N THR A 841 -19.06 31.97 -13.81
CA THR A 841 -18.11 31.90 -12.69
C THR A 841 -16.67 31.65 -13.18
N ASN A 842 -16.47 30.65 -14.04
CA ASN A 842 -15.14 30.29 -14.53
C ASN A 842 -14.51 31.40 -15.39
N LEU A 843 -15.30 32.03 -16.26
CA LEU A 843 -14.82 33.10 -17.14
C LEU A 843 -14.47 34.36 -16.35
N PHE A 844 -15.19 34.65 -15.26
CA PHE A 844 -14.83 35.75 -14.35
C PHE A 844 -13.46 35.53 -13.69
N GLN A 845 -13.21 34.31 -13.20
CA GLN A 845 -11.89 33.96 -12.63
C GLN A 845 -10.77 34.02 -13.68
N GLN A 846 -11.04 33.56 -14.91
CA GLN A 846 -10.08 33.69 -16.01
C GLN A 846 -9.80 35.16 -16.34
N ALA A 847 -10.84 35.99 -16.43
CA ALA A 847 -10.68 37.44 -16.62
C ALA A 847 -9.84 38.06 -15.50
N GLN A 848 -10.06 37.66 -14.24
CA GLN A 848 -9.25 38.13 -13.11
C GLN A 848 -7.77 37.73 -13.25
N SER A 849 -7.48 36.49 -13.63
CA SER A 849 -6.10 36.01 -13.84
C SER A 849 -5.38 36.74 -14.97
N LEU A 850 -6.12 37.26 -15.96
CA LEU A 850 -5.60 38.04 -17.08
C LEU A 850 -5.60 39.56 -16.81
N GLY A 851 -6.01 40.01 -15.62
CA GLY A 851 -6.10 41.44 -15.29
C GLY A 851 -7.26 42.18 -15.96
N LEU A 852 -8.27 41.45 -16.47
CA LEU A 852 -9.43 41.98 -17.18
C LEU A 852 -10.69 42.07 -16.30
N SER A 853 -10.62 41.76 -15.01
CA SER A 853 -11.79 41.78 -14.11
C SER A 853 -12.44 43.17 -13.99
N SER A 854 -11.66 44.25 -14.08
CA SER A 854 -12.19 45.63 -14.10
C SER A 854 -13.00 45.94 -15.38
N ARG A 855 -12.79 45.16 -16.44
CA ARG A 855 -13.49 45.24 -17.74
C ARG A 855 -14.58 44.16 -17.87
N TRP A 856 -15.04 43.56 -16.77
CA TRP A 856 -16.02 42.47 -16.81
C TRP A 856 -17.30 42.79 -17.62
N PRO A 857 -17.94 43.97 -17.48
CA PRO A 857 -19.11 44.30 -18.31
C PRO A 857 -18.81 44.30 -19.82
N GLU A 858 -17.58 44.65 -20.21
CA GLU A 858 -17.12 44.59 -21.59
C GLU A 858 -16.95 43.14 -22.04
N VAL A 859 -16.35 42.28 -21.21
CA VAL A 859 -16.24 40.84 -21.48
C VAL A 859 -17.61 40.21 -21.70
N CYS A 860 -18.61 40.52 -20.86
CA CYS A 860 -19.98 40.06 -21.03
C CYS A 860 -20.60 40.50 -22.36
N ARG A 861 -20.42 41.77 -22.74
CA ARG A 861 -20.90 42.29 -24.02
C ARG A 861 -20.21 41.61 -25.20
N VAL A 862 -18.89 41.49 -25.18
CA VAL A 862 -18.11 40.85 -26.25
C VAL A 862 -18.47 39.37 -26.36
N TYR A 863 -18.78 38.69 -25.26
CA TYR A 863 -19.29 37.31 -25.30
C TYR A 863 -20.61 37.21 -26.08
N ALA A 864 -21.54 38.15 -25.88
CA ALA A 864 -22.76 38.24 -26.67
C ALA A 864 -22.47 38.52 -28.16
N ASP A 865 -21.53 39.43 -28.45
CA ASP A 865 -21.13 39.78 -29.81
C ASP A 865 -20.47 38.58 -30.53
N VAL A 866 -19.64 37.82 -29.83
CA VAL A 866 -19.01 36.59 -30.35
C VAL A 866 -20.07 35.52 -30.64
N ASN A 867 -21.09 35.38 -29.78
CA ASN A 867 -22.19 34.45 -30.07
C ASN A 867 -22.88 34.80 -31.40
N GLN A 868 -23.15 36.09 -31.65
CA GLN A 868 -23.72 36.54 -32.91
C GLN A 868 -22.76 36.33 -34.09
N LEU A 869 -21.46 36.60 -33.89
CA LEU A 869 -20.40 36.35 -34.89
C LEU A 869 -20.34 34.88 -35.31
N PHE A 870 -20.56 33.94 -34.39
CA PHE A 870 -20.60 32.50 -34.68
C PHE A 870 -21.96 32.01 -35.20
N GLY A 871 -22.88 32.93 -35.51
CA GLY A 871 -24.17 32.62 -36.13
C GLY A 871 -25.28 32.29 -35.14
N ASP A 872 -25.20 32.79 -33.91
CA ASP A 872 -26.13 32.55 -32.79
C ASP A 872 -26.23 31.06 -32.43
N ILE A 873 -25.48 30.62 -31.42
CA ILE A 873 -25.31 29.20 -31.08
C ILE A 873 -25.88 28.84 -29.70
N VAL A 874 -26.12 27.55 -29.49
CA VAL A 874 -26.34 26.98 -28.16
C VAL A 874 -25.02 27.02 -27.39
N LYS A 875 -25.04 27.57 -26.17
CA LYS A 875 -23.85 27.80 -25.35
C LYS A 875 -23.92 26.97 -24.08
N VAL A 876 -23.36 25.78 -24.12
CA VAL A 876 -23.19 24.88 -22.96
C VAL A 876 -21.80 24.24 -23.06
N THR A 877 -21.31 23.49 -22.08
CA THR A 877 -19.96 22.91 -22.22
C THR A 877 -19.92 21.90 -23.39
N PRO A 878 -18.98 22.03 -24.37
CA PRO A 878 -17.81 22.91 -24.39
C PRO A 878 -17.95 24.19 -25.25
N THR A 879 -19.07 24.40 -25.93
CA THR A 879 -19.29 25.53 -26.87
C THR A 879 -19.26 26.89 -26.16
N SER A 880 -19.83 26.98 -24.95
CA SER A 880 -19.75 28.16 -24.08
C SER A 880 -18.31 28.58 -23.75
N LYS A 881 -17.41 27.61 -23.56
CA LYS A 881 -15.98 27.87 -23.36
C LYS A 881 -15.35 28.48 -24.61
N ALA A 882 -15.65 27.96 -25.79
CA ALA A 882 -15.12 28.51 -27.04
C ALA A 882 -15.54 29.97 -27.26
N VAL A 883 -16.80 30.32 -26.94
CA VAL A 883 -17.28 31.71 -26.95
C VAL A 883 -16.54 32.55 -25.90
N GLY A 884 -16.33 32.01 -24.71
CA GLY A 884 -15.58 32.67 -23.62
C GLY A 884 -14.12 32.96 -23.96
N ASP A 885 -13.40 31.96 -24.47
CA ASP A 885 -12.00 32.10 -24.87
C ASP A 885 -11.85 33.16 -25.96
N MET A 886 -12.78 33.18 -26.94
CA MET A 886 -12.79 34.19 -27.98
C MET A 886 -13.09 35.58 -27.43
N ALA A 887 -14.03 35.70 -26.49
CA ALA A 887 -14.35 36.98 -25.87
C ALA A 887 -13.17 37.56 -25.08
N LEU A 888 -12.51 36.74 -24.26
CA LEU A 888 -11.29 37.15 -23.55
C LEU A 888 -10.16 37.51 -24.52
N PHE A 889 -9.98 36.71 -25.59
CA PHE A 889 -8.98 36.97 -26.61
C PHE A 889 -9.19 38.33 -27.28
N LEU A 890 -10.44 38.66 -27.66
CA LEU A 890 -10.77 39.94 -28.27
C LEU A 890 -10.55 41.12 -27.31
N VAL A 891 -11.03 41.01 -26.08
CA VAL A 891 -10.86 42.07 -25.06
C VAL A 891 -9.38 42.28 -24.71
N ALA A 892 -8.61 41.20 -24.55
CA ALA A 892 -7.18 41.26 -24.26
C ALA A 892 -6.35 41.92 -25.38
N ASN A 893 -6.85 41.87 -26.62
CA ASN A 893 -6.20 42.47 -27.78
C ASN A 893 -6.82 43.82 -28.19
N ASP A 894 -7.76 44.35 -27.41
CA ASP A 894 -8.52 45.57 -27.70
C ASP A 894 -9.16 45.55 -29.11
N LEU A 895 -9.76 44.41 -29.47
CA LEU A 895 -10.43 44.18 -30.75
C LEU A 895 -11.94 44.02 -30.57
N SER A 896 -12.73 44.63 -31.46
CA SER A 896 -14.15 44.29 -31.63
C SER A 896 -14.34 43.15 -32.63
N THR A 897 -15.53 42.54 -32.67
CA THR A 897 -15.89 41.57 -33.72
C THR A 897 -15.90 42.19 -35.12
N ALA A 898 -16.20 43.49 -35.22
CA ALA A 898 -16.10 44.24 -36.47
C ALA A 898 -14.64 44.43 -36.92
N ASP A 899 -13.73 44.76 -35.99
CA ASP A 899 -12.30 44.88 -36.28
C ASP A 899 -11.71 43.55 -36.73
N LEU A 900 -12.17 42.44 -36.13
CA LEU A 900 -11.78 41.10 -36.54
C LEU A 900 -12.20 40.82 -37.99
N MET A 901 -13.39 41.23 -38.42
CA MET A 901 -13.85 41.01 -39.79
C MET A 901 -13.18 41.94 -40.81
N ALA A 902 -13.00 43.23 -40.48
CA ALA A 902 -12.39 44.23 -41.35
C ALA A 902 -10.85 44.15 -41.41
N GLY A 903 -10.22 43.60 -40.38
CA GLY A 903 -8.76 43.55 -40.25
C GLY A 903 -8.09 42.53 -41.18
N SER A 904 -6.91 42.90 -41.68
CA SER A 904 -5.97 42.01 -42.40
C SER A 904 -4.90 41.40 -41.48
N ARG A 905 -4.95 41.69 -40.18
CA ARG A 905 -3.98 41.20 -39.18
C ARG A 905 -4.13 39.69 -39.02
N GLU A 906 -3.03 38.97 -39.14
CA GLU A 906 -2.99 37.55 -38.81
C GLU A 906 -3.00 37.35 -37.30
N LEU A 907 -4.03 36.65 -36.80
CA LEU A 907 -4.23 36.35 -35.38
C LEU A 907 -4.16 34.84 -35.15
N ALA A 908 -3.59 34.44 -34.01
CA ALA A 908 -3.58 33.06 -33.53
C ALA A 908 -4.79 32.84 -32.62
N TYR A 909 -5.83 32.20 -33.15
CA TYR A 909 -7.09 32.01 -32.44
C TYR A 909 -7.00 30.90 -31.37
N PRO A 910 -7.79 30.99 -30.29
CA PRO A 910 -7.86 29.93 -29.28
C PRO A 910 -8.23 28.58 -29.90
N ARG A 911 -7.61 27.49 -29.44
CA ARG A 911 -7.83 26.14 -29.99
C ARG A 911 -9.30 25.70 -29.93
N SER A 912 -10.01 26.04 -28.86
CA SER A 912 -11.44 25.77 -28.68
C SER A 912 -12.30 26.38 -29.79
N VAL A 913 -11.94 27.54 -30.31
CA VAL A 913 -12.63 28.23 -31.42
C VAL A 913 -12.39 27.48 -32.74
N LEU A 914 -11.14 27.05 -32.98
CA LEU A 914 -10.80 26.21 -34.14
C LEU A 914 -11.57 24.89 -34.11
N ASP A 915 -11.66 24.24 -32.95
CA ASP A 915 -12.38 22.97 -32.81
C ASP A 915 -13.91 23.15 -32.97
N LEU A 916 -14.48 24.28 -32.51
CA LEU A 916 -15.89 24.62 -32.73
C LEU A 916 -16.18 24.83 -34.22
N LEU A 917 -15.51 25.78 -34.85
CA LEU A 917 -15.77 26.15 -36.26
C LEU A 917 -15.33 25.06 -37.24
N GLY A 918 -14.34 24.25 -36.86
CA GLY A 918 -13.90 23.07 -37.60
C GLY A 918 -14.86 21.88 -37.53
N GLY A 919 -16.00 22.00 -36.83
CA GLY A 919 -17.02 20.95 -36.74
C GLY A 919 -16.68 19.81 -35.78
N ARG A 920 -15.59 19.92 -35.00
CA ARG A 920 -15.19 18.89 -34.03
C ARG A 920 -16.11 18.89 -32.81
N MET A 921 -16.79 19.98 -32.49
CA MET A 921 -17.78 20.01 -31.41
C MET A 921 -19.20 19.66 -31.86
N GLY A 922 -19.38 19.26 -33.13
CA GLY A 922 -20.69 19.04 -33.75
C GLY A 922 -21.05 20.15 -34.74
N GLN A 923 -22.29 20.12 -35.21
CA GLN A 923 -22.82 21.05 -36.21
C GLN A 923 -23.97 21.88 -35.63
N VAL A 924 -24.15 23.11 -36.11
CA VAL A 924 -25.26 24.00 -35.74
C VAL A 924 -26.35 23.98 -36.81
N GLU A 925 -27.62 24.18 -36.41
CA GLU A 925 -28.72 24.37 -37.37
C GLU A 925 -28.40 25.56 -38.29
N GLY A 926 -28.41 25.32 -39.61
CA GLY A 926 -28.05 26.30 -40.63
C GLY A 926 -26.54 26.45 -40.91
N GLY A 927 -25.66 25.75 -40.18
CA GLY A 927 -24.21 25.83 -40.31
C GLY A 927 -23.57 27.09 -39.72
N PHE A 928 -22.25 27.07 -39.55
CA PHE A 928 -21.49 28.27 -39.16
C PHE A 928 -21.39 29.25 -40.35
N PRO A 929 -21.36 30.57 -40.10
CA PRO A 929 -21.16 31.54 -41.19
C PRO A 929 -19.86 31.25 -41.94
N ALA A 930 -19.93 31.12 -43.27
CA ALA A 930 -18.80 30.64 -44.07
C ALA A 930 -17.60 31.60 -44.05
N ASP A 931 -17.88 32.90 -44.06
CA ASP A 931 -16.89 33.97 -44.01
C ASP A 931 -16.07 33.94 -42.71
N ILE A 932 -16.71 33.76 -41.54
CA ILE A 932 -15.97 33.65 -40.28
C ILE A 932 -15.23 32.32 -40.16
N ARG A 933 -15.86 31.22 -40.57
CA ARG A 933 -15.27 29.88 -40.52
C ARG A 933 -13.99 29.84 -41.36
N ASP A 934 -14.06 30.29 -42.61
CA ASP A 934 -12.94 30.24 -43.53
C ASP A 934 -11.83 31.21 -43.10
N LYS A 935 -12.17 32.38 -42.53
CA LYS A 935 -11.19 33.32 -41.97
C LYS A 935 -10.43 32.77 -40.76
N ILE A 936 -11.11 32.03 -39.88
CA ILE A 936 -10.51 31.49 -38.66
C ILE A 936 -9.75 30.18 -38.93
N LEU A 937 -10.32 29.26 -39.71
CA LEU A 937 -9.71 27.96 -40.01
C LEU A 937 -8.58 28.05 -41.05
N ARG A 938 -8.61 29.05 -41.93
CA ARG A 938 -7.64 29.22 -43.02
C ARG A 938 -7.53 27.94 -43.86
N ASP A 939 -6.37 27.28 -43.87
CA ASP A 939 -6.11 26.06 -44.64
C ASP A 939 -6.62 24.77 -43.94
N GLU A 940 -7.09 24.87 -42.69
CA GLU A 940 -7.61 23.73 -41.93
C GLU A 940 -8.99 23.31 -42.46
N LYS A 941 -9.10 22.08 -42.95
CA LYS A 941 -10.37 21.56 -43.50
C LYS A 941 -11.37 21.28 -42.37
N PRO A 942 -12.61 21.77 -42.47
CA PRO A 942 -13.69 21.37 -41.57
C PRO A 942 -13.94 19.87 -41.62
N LEU A 943 -14.35 19.30 -40.49
CA LEU A 943 -14.78 17.90 -40.41
C LEU A 943 -16.19 17.76 -40.99
N GLU A 944 -16.36 16.82 -41.92
CA GLU A 944 -17.67 16.44 -42.46
C GLU A 944 -18.26 15.28 -41.65
N GLY A 945 -19.55 15.36 -41.29
CA GLY A 945 -20.24 14.31 -40.53
C GLY A 945 -19.95 14.33 -39.03
N ARG A 946 -20.32 13.24 -38.34
CA ARG A 946 -20.25 13.14 -36.88
C ARG A 946 -18.82 12.83 -36.42
N PRO A 947 -18.24 13.60 -35.47
CA PRO A 947 -16.86 13.39 -35.03
C PRO A 947 -16.52 11.95 -34.63
N GLY A 948 -17.39 11.30 -33.85
CA GLY A 948 -17.18 9.92 -33.39
C GLY A 948 -17.11 8.86 -34.50
N GLU A 949 -17.72 9.10 -35.67
CA GLU A 949 -17.70 8.14 -36.80
C GLU A 949 -16.33 8.06 -37.46
N SER A 950 -15.54 9.13 -37.35
CA SER A 950 -14.20 9.20 -37.92
C SER A 950 -13.12 8.62 -37.00
N ILE A 951 -13.45 8.29 -35.75
CA ILE A 951 -12.49 7.82 -34.74
C ILE A 951 -12.48 6.28 -34.73
N PRO A 952 -11.32 5.63 -34.87
CA PRO A 952 -11.23 4.18 -34.77
C PRO A 952 -11.76 3.64 -33.43
N PRO A 953 -12.36 2.43 -33.41
CA PRO A 953 -12.82 1.80 -32.16
C PRO A 953 -11.70 1.72 -31.10
N ALA A 954 -12.05 1.97 -29.84
CA ALA A 954 -11.12 1.83 -28.74
C ALA A 954 -10.81 0.34 -28.47
N ASP A 955 -9.53 0.01 -28.24
CA ASP A 955 -9.08 -1.35 -27.90
C ASP A 955 -9.20 -1.60 -26.38
N LEU A 956 -10.37 -2.08 -25.96
CA LEU A 956 -10.66 -2.35 -24.55
C LEU A 956 -9.77 -3.46 -23.95
N PRO A 957 -9.53 -4.60 -24.62
CA PRO A 957 -8.62 -5.64 -24.11
C PRO A 957 -7.19 -5.15 -23.91
N ALA A 958 -6.59 -4.46 -24.88
CA ALA A 958 -5.23 -3.94 -24.73
C ALA A 958 -5.15 -2.90 -23.61
N THR A 959 -6.17 -2.05 -23.48
CA THR A 959 -6.25 -1.07 -22.40
C THR A 959 -6.36 -1.71 -21.02
N ARG A 960 -7.12 -2.81 -20.89
CA ARG A 960 -7.22 -3.56 -19.63
C ARG A 960 -5.86 -4.05 -19.14
N THR A 961 -5.05 -4.60 -20.04
CA THR A 961 -3.68 -5.03 -19.70
C THR A 961 -2.84 -3.85 -19.21
N LYS A 962 -2.92 -2.69 -19.88
CA LYS A 962 -2.20 -1.48 -19.47
C LYS A 962 -2.64 -0.97 -18.09
N VAL A 963 -3.94 -0.96 -17.83
CA VAL A 963 -4.51 -0.49 -16.56
C VAL A 963 -4.20 -1.45 -15.41
N ALA A 964 -4.07 -2.76 -15.67
CA ALA A 964 -3.70 -3.74 -14.65
C ALA A 964 -2.30 -3.49 -14.05
N GLU A 965 -1.40 -2.85 -14.80
CA GLU A 965 -0.09 -2.39 -14.29
C GLU A 965 -0.22 -1.16 -13.37
N MET A 966 -1.37 -0.48 -13.40
CA MET A 966 -1.61 0.79 -12.72
C MET A 966 -2.41 0.67 -11.41
N VAL A 967 -3.21 -0.38 -11.23
CA VAL A 967 -4.11 -0.52 -10.08
C VAL A 967 -3.65 -1.63 -9.13
N GLU A 968 -4.07 -1.56 -7.86
CA GLU A 968 -3.87 -2.66 -6.92
C GLU A 968 -5.00 -3.70 -7.13
N GLY A 969 -4.71 -4.81 -7.81
CA GLY A 969 -5.69 -5.88 -8.11
C GLY A 969 -6.00 -6.02 -9.60
N ASP A 970 -7.12 -6.67 -9.92
CA ASP A 970 -7.55 -6.85 -11.31
C ASP A 970 -8.20 -5.56 -11.85
N ALA A 971 -7.73 -5.10 -13.01
CA ALA A 971 -8.34 -3.95 -13.68
C ALA A 971 -9.80 -4.24 -14.06
N THR A 972 -10.72 -3.39 -13.59
CA THR A 972 -12.17 -3.50 -13.86
C THR A 972 -12.57 -2.84 -15.19
N GLY A 973 -13.80 -3.06 -15.65
CA GLY A 973 -14.35 -2.33 -16.81
C GLY A 973 -14.42 -0.82 -16.57
N GLN A 974 -14.76 -0.43 -15.35
CA GLN A 974 -14.81 0.95 -14.87
C GLN A 974 -13.44 1.63 -14.92
N ASP A 975 -12.37 0.93 -14.54
CA ASP A 975 -11.00 1.46 -14.63
C ASP A 975 -10.60 1.71 -16.09
N VAL A 976 -10.93 0.77 -16.98
CA VAL A 976 -10.66 0.89 -18.43
C VAL A 976 -11.39 2.10 -19.02
N VAL A 977 -12.69 2.26 -18.69
CA VAL A 977 -13.48 3.42 -19.12
C VAL A 977 -12.87 4.73 -18.59
N SER A 978 -12.51 4.77 -17.30
CA SER A 978 -11.93 5.95 -16.65
C SER A 978 -10.60 6.35 -17.30
N TYR A 979 -9.75 5.36 -17.58
CA TYR A 979 -8.48 5.56 -18.27
C TYR A 979 -8.68 6.09 -19.69
N LEU A 980 -9.55 5.49 -20.49
CA LEU A 980 -9.79 5.93 -21.87
C LEU A 980 -10.39 7.33 -21.95
N MET A 981 -11.21 7.70 -20.97
CA MET A 981 -11.78 9.04 -20.87
C MET A 981 -10.73 10.07 -20.43
N TYR A 982 -9.91 9.73 -19.42
CA TYR A 982 -8.98 10.64 -18.77
C TYR A 982 -7.62 9.98 -18.46
N PRO A 983 -6.76 9.68 -19.47
CA PRO A 983 -5.57 8.86 -19.26
C PRO A 983 -4.62 9.41 -18.19
N GLN A 984 -4.24 10.68 -18.32
CA GLN A 984 -3.32 11.34 -17.39
C GLN A 984 -3.91 11.50 -15.98
N VAL A 985 -5.22 11.75 -15.89
CA VAL A 985 -5.89 11.94 -14.59
C VAL A 985 -5.96 10.62 -13.86
N PHE A 986 -6.34 9.56 -14.58
CA PHE A 986 -6.40 8.21 -14.03
C PHE A 986 -5.02 7.72 -13.61
N GLU A 987 -3.97 7.95 -14.42
CA GLU A 987 -2.59 7.63 -14.05
C GLU A 987 -2.17 8.33 -12.75
N GLN A 988 -2.43 9.63 -12.62
CA GLN A 988 -2.15 10.39 -11.41
C GLN A 988 -2.99 9.94 -10.21
N PHE A 989 -4.26 9.62 -10.43
CA PHE A 989 -5.16 9.11 -9.40
C PHE A 989 -4.72 7.73 -8.90
N ALA A 990 -4.41 6.81 -9.80
CA ALA A 990 -3.95 5.46 -9.47
C ALA A 990 -2.59 5.48 -8.76
N ALA A 991 -1.68 6.37 -9.17
CA ALA A 991 -0.43 6.62 -8.45
C ALA A 991 -0.68 7.16 -7.03
N HIS A 992 -1.59 8.14 -6.90
CA HIS A 992 -1.99 8.69 -5.60
C HIS A 992 -2.60 7.63 -4.69
N GLN A 993 -3.52 6.79 -5.18
CA GLN A 993 -4.09 5.70 -4.39
C GLN A 993 -3.03 4.67 -3.99
N ARG A 994 -2.06 4.35 -4.85
CA ARG A 994 -0.93 3.50 -4.47
C ARG A 994 -0.07 4.11 -3.36
N GLN A 995 0.13 5.42 -3.38
CA GLN A 995 0.90 6.13 -2.34
C GLN A 995 0.12 6.24 -1.02
N TYR A 996 -1.12 6.76 -1.07
CA TYR A 996 -1.86 7.22 0.11
C TYR A 996 -3.10 6.39 0.46
N SER A 997 -3.38 5.32 -0.29
CA SER A 997 -4.62 4.54 -0.21
C SER A 997 -5.86 5.38 -0.58
N ASP A 998 -7.05 4.93 -0.16
CA ASP A 998 -8.29 5.65 -0.39
C ASP A 998 -8.44 6.78 0.65
N VAL A 999 -8.20 8.01 0.23
CA VAL A 999 -8.35 9.21 1.07
C VAL A 999 -9.81 9.73 1.10
N GLY A 1000 -10.72 9.12 0.36
CA GLY A 1000 -12.15 9.44 0.36
C GLY A 1000 -12.81 9.22 1.72
N VAL A 1001 -12.29 8.28 2.52
CA VAL A 1001 -12.78 7.98 3.88
C VAL A 1001 -12.43 9.04 4.93
N LEU A 1002 -11.54 9.97 4.62
CA LEU A 1002 -11.16 11.03 5.57
C LEU A 1002 -12.27 12.09 5.66
N PRO A 1003 -12.54 12.66 6.85
CA PRO A 1003 -13.41 13.83 6.99
C PRO A 1003 -12.94 15.00 6.12
N THR A 1004 -13.87 15.75 5.54
CA THR A 1004 -13.54 16.85 4.60
C THR A 1004 -12.59 17.90 5.18
N PRO A 1005 -12.74 18.37 6.43
CA PRO A 1005 -11.77 19.30 7.03
C PRO A 1005 -10.35 18.74 7.11
N VAL A 1006 -10.20 17.43 7.38
CA VAL A 1006 -8.90 16.76 7.46
C VAL A 1006 -8.28 16.59 6.07
N PHE A 1007 -9.09 16.20 5.08
CA PHE A 1007 -8.63 16.09 3.69
C PHE A 1007 -8.13 17.43 3.13
N LEU A 1008 -8.85 18.52 3.41
CA LEU A 1008 -8.51 19.85 2.89
C LEU A 1008 -7.39 20.54 3.70
N HIS A 1009 -7.38 20.40 5.02
CA HIS A 1009 -6.56 21.25 5.89
C HIS A 1009 -5.67 20.48 6.88
N GLY A 1010 -5.64 19.15 6.82
CA GLY A 1010 -4.90 18.33 7.77
C GLY A 1010 -5.53 18.37 9.17
N MET A 1011 -4.81 17.91 10.19
CA MET A 1011 -5.28 17.90 11.58
C MET A 1011 -4.63 19.04 12.40
N SER A 1012 -5.36 19.54 13.39
CA SER A 1012 -4.89 20.47 14.40
C SER A 1012 -4.25 19.72 15.58
N PRO A 1013 -3.21 20.25 16.23
CA PRO A 1013 -2.59 19.58 17.37
C PRO A 1013 -3.61 19.22 18.46
N GLY A 1014 -3.64 17.96 18.86
CA GLY A 1014 -4.59 17.40 19.83
C GLY A 1014 -5.93 16.96 19.26
N GLU A 1015 -6.24 17.26 17.99
CA GLU A 1015 -7.44 16.80 17.30
C GLU A 1015 -7.44 15.26 17.18
N GLU A 1016 -8.59 14.65 17.39
CA GLU A 1016 -8.84 13.22 17.28
C GLU A 1016 -9.96 12.96 16.28
N ILE A 1017 -9.75 11.99 15.40
CA ILE A 1017 -10.73 11.58 14.39
C ILE A 1017 -10.90 10.07 14.40
N ALA A 1018 -12.10 9.63 14.01
CA ALA A 1018 -12.42 8.25 13.73
C ALA A 1018 -12.52 8.06 12.21
N VAL A 1019 -11.77 7.12 11.66
CA VAL A 1019 -11.73 6.81 10.22
C VAL A 1019 -12.10 5.36 10.00
N ASP A 1020 -13.29 5.11 9.46
CA ASP A 1020 -13.74 3.78 9.09
C ASP A 1020 -13.12 3.36 7.76
N ILE A 1021 -12.30 2.31 7.79
CA ILE A 1021 -11.63 1.79 6.58
C ILE A 1021 -12.33 0.55 6.01
N GLU A 1022 -13.08 -0.17 6.85
CA GLU A 1022 -13.95 -1.29 6.52
C GLU A 1022 -15.01 -1.45 7.63
N PRO A 1023 -16.15 -2.12 7.37
CA PRO A 1023 -17.10 -2.47 8.43
C PRO A 1023 -16.42 -3.16 9.62
N GLY A 1024 -16.56 -2.56 10.82
CA GLY A 1024 -15.94 -3.04 12.05
C GLY A 1024 -14.45 -2.73 12.22
N LYS A 1025 -13.85 -1.93 11.33
CA LYS A 1025 -12.45 -1.48 11.42
C LYS A 1025 -12.35 0.05 11.38
N THR A 1026 -12.31 0.64 12.56
CA THR A 1026 -12.11 2.08 12.76
C THR A 1026 -10.68 2.37 13.19
N LEU A 1027 -10.08 3.40 12.59
CA LEU A 1027 -8.82 4.00 13.02
C LEU A 1027 -9.12 5.24 13.84
N ILE A 1028 -8.78 5.21 15.13
CA ILE A 1028 -8.74 6.39 15.98
C ILE A 1028 -7.38 7.03 15.81
N VAL A 1029 -7.34 8.17 15.15
CA VAL A 1029 -6.13 8.94 14.86
C VAL A 1029 -6.16 10.22 15.66
N LYS A 1030 -5.12 10.46 16.44
CA LYS A 1030 -4.91 11.72 17.14
C LYS A 1030 -3.60 12.33 16.71
N PHE A 1031 -3.63 13.58 16.26
CA PHE A 1031 -2.42 14.30 15.87
C PHE A 1031 -1.76 14.92 17.11
N MET A 1032 -0.47 14.67 17.31
CA MET A 1032 0.25 15.13 18.50
C MET A 1032 1.07 16.38 18.21
N THR A 1033 2.06 16.27 17.31
CA THR A 1033 2.97 17.38 16.99
C THR A 1033 3.80 17.09 15.73
N VAL A 1034 4.45 18.12 15.18
CA VAL A 1034 5.45 18.02 14.12
C VAL A 1034 6.82 18.32 14.71
N GLY A 1035 7.82 17.51 14.39
CA GLY A 1035 9.21 17.75 14.75
C GLY A 1035 9.88 18.83 13.89
N ASP A 1036 11.09 19.22 14.30
CA ASP A 1036 11.95 20.06 13.48
C ASP A 1036 12.33 19.36 12.17
N ALA A 1037 12.72 20.15 11.17
CA ALA A 1037 13.23 19.60 9.92
C ALA A 1037 14.57 18.90 10.14
N HIS A 1038 14.66 17.68 9.61
CA HIS A 1038 15.89 16.91 9.50
C HIS A 1038 16.80 17.54 8.44
N HIS A 1039 18.10 17.19 8.48
CA HIS A 1039 19.09 17.71 7.53
C HIS A 1039 18.84 17.31 6.08
N ASP A 1040 18.07 16.24 5.84
CA ASP A 1040 17.65 15.78 4.51
C ASP A 1040 16.40 16.51 3.99
N GLY A 1041 15.88 17.49 4.73
CA GLY A 1041 14.70 18.26 4.38
C GLY A 1041 13.37 17.56 4.66
N THR A 1042 13.37 16.48 5.45
CA THR A 1042 12.14 15.82 5.90
C THR A 1042 11.74 16.27 7.31
N ARG A 1043 10.48 16.03 7.71
CA ARG A 1043 9.99 16.23 9.08
C ARG A 1043 9.32 14.98 9.60
N SER A 1044 9.47 14.72 10.89
CA SER A 1044 8.70 13.69 11.59
C SER A 1044 7.39 14.26 12.12
N VAL A 1045 6.26 13.67 11.74
CA VAL A 1045 4.92 13.96 12.28
C VAL A 1045 4.50 12.84 13.22
N PHE A 1046 4.08 13.22 14.43
CA PHE A 1046 3.73 12.28 15.49
C PHE A 1046 2.22 12.18 15.67
N PHE A 1047 1.72 10.95 15.67
CA PHE A 1047 0.32 10.59 15.89
C PHE A 1047 0.17 9.60 17.03
N GLU A 1048 -1.03 9.49 17.57
CA GLU A 1048 -1.51 8.30 18.27
C GLU A 1048 -2.52 7.60 17.36
N LEU A 1049 -2.29 6.32 17.07
CA LEU A 1049 -3.16 5.48 16.25
C LEU A 1049 -3.66 4.30 17.10
N ASN A 1050 -4.96 4.25 17.37
CA ASN A 1050 -5.60 3.23 18.21
C ASN A 1050 -4.89 3.05 19.57
N GLY A 1051 -4.58 4.16 20.25
CA GLY A 1051 -3.89 4.16 21.54
C GLY A 1051 -2.37 3.98 21.47
N GLN A 1052 -1.77 3.97 20.27
CA GLN A 1052 -0.34 3.70 20.10
C GLN A 1052 0.39 4.85 19.41
N PRO A 1053 1.56 5.28 19.91
CA PRO A 1053 2.35 6.29 19.25
C PRO A 1053 2.81 5.79 17.87
N ARG A 1054 2.74 6.69 16.90
CA ARG A 1054 3.18 6.52 15.52
C ARG A 1054 3.96 7.75 15.08
N GLU A 1055 5.00 7.50 14.32
CA GLU A 1055 5.84 8.52 13.70
C GLU A 1055 5.79 8.27 12.19
N VAL A 1056 5.57 9.33 11.43
CA VAL A 1056 5.60 9.31 9.97
C VAL A 1056 6.51 10.42 9.49
N THR A 1057 7.40 10.12 8.55
CA THR A 1057 8.34 11.09 7.99
C THR A 1057 7.86 11.53 6.62
N VAL A 1058 7.75 12.84 6.41
CA VAL A 1058 7.34 13.45 5.13
C VAL A 1058 8.34 14.51 4.69
N ALA A 1059 8.52 14.70 3.38
CA ALA A 1059 9.34 15.77 2.85
C ALA A 1059 8.70 17.14 3.16
N ASP A 1060 9.50 18.12 3.55
CA ASP A 1060 9.06 19.51 3.69
C ASP A 1060 9.40 20.25 2.39
N HIS A 1061 8.41 20.44 1.53
CA HIS A 1061 8.61 21.06 0.22
C HIS A 1061 9.02 22.54 0.32
N SER A 1062 8.89 23.18 1.49
CA SER A 1062 9.42 24.54 1.70
C SER A 1062 10.95 24.59 1.75
N LEU A 1063 11.60 23.44 1.93
CA LEU A 1063 13.06 23.30 2.02
C LEU A 1063 13.70 22.76 0.73
N GLU A 1064 12.92 22.42 -0.29
CA GLU A 1064 13.41 21.83 -1.57
C GLU A 1064 14.49 22.66 -2.28
N GLY A 1065 14.49 23.99 -2.09
CA GLY A 1065 15.53 24.88 -2.65
C GLY A 1065 16.90 24.79 -1.97
N ASP A 1066 16.97 24.25 -0.75
CA ASP A 1066 18.18 24.18 0.09
C ASP A 1066 18.78 22.75 0.16
N ILE A 1067 18.15 21.77 -0.50
CA ILE A 1067 18.55 20.35 -0.46
C ILE A 1067 19.29 19.98 -1.75
N VAL A 1068 20.57 19.62 -1.63
CA VAL A 1068 21.32 19.00 -2.73
C VAL A 1068 20.89 17.54 -2.87
N GLN A 1069 19.75 17.27 -3.53
CA GLN A 1069 19.41 15.91 -3.96
C GLN A 1069 20.38 15.46 -5.05
N ARG A 1070 20.97 14.26 -4.88
CA ARG A 1070 21.85 13.70 -5.91
C ARG A 1070 21.05 13.00 -6.99
N THR A 1071 21.41 13.27 -8.24
CA THR A 1071 20.82 12.63 -9.42
C THR A 1071 20.94 11.11 -9.31
N LYS A 1072 19.86 10.37 -9.55
CA LYS A 1072 19.90 8.89 -9.64
C LYS A 1072 20.32 8.45 -11.05
N ALA A 1073 21.02 7.32 -11.16
CA ALA A 1073 21.33 6.70 -12.45
C ALA A 1073 20.06 6.15 -13.11
N ASP A 1074 19.92 6.31 -14.43
CA ASP A 1074 18.81 5.73 -15.18
C ASP A 1074 19.18 4.28 -15.52
N PRO A 1075 18.46 3.26 -15.00
CA PRO A 1075 18.78 1.85 -15.26
C PRO A 1075 18.68 1.47 -16.74
N LYS A 1076 17.97 2.25 -17.56
CA LYS A 1076 17.84 2.02 -19.01
C LYS A 1076 18.95 2.70 -19.81
N ASN A 1077 19.77 3.54 -19.20
CA ASN A 1077 20.86 4.23 -19.86
C ASN A 1077 22.21 3.56 -19.53
N PRO A 1078 22.81 2.79 -20.47
CA PRO A 1078 24.07 2.08 -20.23
C PRO A 1078 25.27 3.02 -20.01
N LYS A 1079 25.11 4.33 -20.24
CA LYS A 1079 26.14 5.34 -19.99
C LYS A 1079 26.14 5.87 -18.55
N HIS A 1080 25.14 5.51 -17.73
CA HIS A 1080 25.04 5.93 -16.34
C HIS A 1080 25.58 4.85 -15.42
N VAL A 1081 26.60 5.18 -14.63
CA VAL A 1081 27.14 4.29 -13.61
C VAL A 1081 26.53 4.68 -12.27
N GLY A 1082 25.59 3.86 -11.78
CA GLY A 1082 24.94 4.05 -10.49
C GLY A 1082 25.63 3.34 -9.33
N ALA A 1083 25.39 3.78 -8.10
CA ALA A 1083 25.84 3.08 -6.92
C ALA A 1083 25.04 1.79 -6.73
N SER A 1084 25.74 0.65 -6.67
CA SER A 1084 25.11 -0.66 -6.50
C SER A 1084 24.59 -0.92 -5.09
N MET A 1085 25.04 -0.13 -4.11
CA MET A 1085 24.68 -0.23 -2.70
C MET A 1085 24.94 1.10 -1.99
N PRO A 1086 24.28 1.39 -0.86
CA PRO A 1086 24.65 2.53 -0.03
C PRO A 1086 26.06 2.36 0.55
N GLY A 1087 26.87 3.42 0.58
CA GLY A 1087 28.25 3.35 1.05
C GLY A 1087 28.97 4.69 1.03
N LEU A 1088 30.18 4.73 1.57
CA LEU A 1088 31.07 5.88 1.50
C LEU A 1088 32.00 5.74 0.30
N VAL A 1089 32.06 6.71 -0.60
CA VAL A 1089 33.08 6.75 -1.66
C VAL A 1089 34.43 6.98 -0.99
N VAL A 1090 35.32 6.00 -0.99
CA VAL A 1090 36.64 6.11 -0.35
C VAL A 1090 37.72 6.55 -1.33
N ILE A 1091 37.62 6.11 -2.58
CA ILE A 1091 38.60 6.42 -3.63
C ILE A 1091 37.84 6.65 -4.93
N VAL A 1092 38.11 7.78 -5.59
CA VAL A 1092 37.74 8.01 -7.00
C VAL A 1092 39.01 7.79 -7.82
N ALA A 1093 38.99 6.80 -8.70
CA ALA A 1093 40.17 6.32 -9.43
C ALA A 1093 40.24 6.84 -10.89
N THR A 1094 39.31 7.71 -11.28
CA THR A 1094 39.20 8.27 -12.63
C THR A 1094 38.78 9.73 -12.60
N GLN A 1095 38.91 10.43 -13.73
CA GLN A 1095 38.54 11.84 -13.88
C GLN A 1095 37.82 12.11 -15.20
N ALA A 1096 37.06 13.21 -15.25
CA ALA A 1096 36.38 13.66 -16.46
C ALA A 1096 37.38 13.82 -17.63
N GLY A 1097 37.00 13.32 -18.80
CA GLY A 1097 37.82 13.31 -20.01
C GLY A 1097 38.71 12.09 -20.21
N GLU A 1098 38.84 11.20 -19.21
CA GLU A 1098 39.70 10.02 -19.26
C GLU A 1098 39.10 8.89 -20.13
N GLN A 1099 39.95 8.23 -20.93
CA GLN A 1099 39.59 7.02 -21.68
C GLN A 1099 39.68 5.80 -20.76
N ILE A 1100 38.64 4.97 -20.76
CA ILE A 1100 38.53 3.78 -19.90
C ILE A 1100 38.28 2.52 -20.73
N ALA A 1101 38.84 1.39 -20.28
CA ALA A 1101 38.56 0.07 -20.83
C ALA A 1101 37.57 -0.72 -19.96
N ALA A 1102 36.83 -1.65 -20.55
CA ALA A 1102 35.95 -2.56 -19.82
C ALA A 1102 36.74 -3.32 -18.72
N GLY A 1103 36.18 -3.35 -17.51
CA GLY A 1103 36.82 -3.91 -16.32
C GLY A 1103 37.81 -2.97 -15.61
N GLN A 1104 38.04 -1.75 -16.12
CA GLN A 1104 38.87 -0.75 -15.45
C GLN A 1104 38.19 -0.23 -14.19
N LYS A 1105 38.99 -0.02 -13.13
CA LYS A 1105 38.55 0.53 -11.86
C LYS A 1105 38.16 2.00 -11.99
N LEU A 1106 36.92 2.34 -11.62
CA LEU A 1106 36.38 3.70 -11.66
C LEU A 1106 36.43 4.37 -10.28
N LEU A 1107 35.90 3.69 -9.25
CA LEU A 1107 35.93 4.17 -7.87
C LEU A 1107 35.76 2.99 -6.89
N THR A 1108 35.90 3.27 -5.59
CA THR A 1108 35.69 2.29 -4.52
C THR A 1108 34.69 2.84 -3.52
N LEU A 1109 33.68 2.03 -3.23
CA LEU A 1109 32.70 2.26 -2.19
C LEU A 1109 33.08 1.41 -0.98
N GLU A 1110 33.18 2.03 0.18
CA GLU A 1110 33.27 1.34 1.46
C GLU A 1110 31.88 1.26 2.07
N ALA A 1111 31.40 0.05 2.24
CA ALA A 1111 30.21 -0.24 3.01
C ALA A 1111 30.49 -1.46 3.87
N MET A 1112 30.12 -1.42 5.15
CA MET A 1112 30.22 -2.60 6.02
C MET A 1112 31.67 -3.12 6.20
N LYS A 1113 32.68 -2.24 6.11
CA LYS A 1113 34.13 -2.58 6.15
C LYS A 1113 34.59 -3.46 4.99
N MET A 1114 33.76 -3.56 3.95
CA MET A 1114 34.10 -4.17 2.67
C MET A 1114 34.26 -3.04 1.64
N GLU A 1115 35.41 -3.03 0.98
CA GLU A 1115 35.66 -2.17 -0.16
C GLU A 1115 35.14 -2.85 -1.43
N THR A 1116 34.06 -2.32 -1.98
CA THR A 1116 33.51 -2.74 -3.27
C THR A 1116 34.04 -1.80 -4.33
N THR A 1117 34.78 -2.35 -5.30
CA THR A 1117 35.28 -1.57 -6.44
C THR A 1117 34.22 -1.54 -7.54
N VAL A 1118 33.86 -0.33 -7.98
CA VAL A 1118 33.00 -0.12 -9.15
C VAL A 1118 33.89 -0.11 -10.40
N LEU A 1119 33.56 -1.00 -11.34
CA LEU A 1119 34.31 -1.22 -12.58
C LEU A 1119 33.52 -0.68 -13.78
N ALA A 1120 34.24 -0.32 -14.84
CA ALA A 1120 33.65 0.03 -16.13
C ALA A 1120 33.03 -1.21 -16.80
N GLU A 1121 31.77 -1.13 -17.23
CA GLU A 1121 31.09 -2.24 -17.91
C GLU A 1121 31.43 -2.33 -19.40
N SER A 1122 31.91 -1.23 -20.00
CA SER A 1122 32.32 -1.15 -21.40
C SER A 1122 33.48 -0.19 -21.59
N ASP A 1123 34.15 -0.28 -22.74
CA ASP A 1123 35.09 0.75 -23.19
C ASP A 1123 34.35 2.08 -23.40
N GLY A 1124 34.99 3.21 -23.10
CA GLY A 1124 34.37 4.52 -23.25
C GLY A 1124 35.24 5.66 -22.74
N LYS A 1125 34.65 6.85 -22.68
CA LYS A 1125 35.30 8.03 -22.11
C LYS A 1125 34.43 8.61 -20.98
N ILE A 1126 35.05 9.00 -19.87
CA ILE A 1126 34.34 9.63 -18.76
C ILE A 1126 33.87 11.02 -19.20
N ALA A 1127 32.56 11.25 -19.21
CA ALA A 1127 31.99 12.57 -19.42
C ALA A 1127 32.13 13.41 -18.13
N GLU A 1128 31.59 12.90 -17.02
CA GLU A 1128 31.55 13.58 -15.73
C GLU A 1128 31.61 12.59 -14.56
N VAL A 1129 32.18 13.04 -13.44
CA VAL A 1129 32.21 12.33 -12.16
C VAL A 1129 31.40 13.15 -11.15
N HIS A 1130 30.34 12.57 -10.61
CA HIS A 1130 29.35 13.28 -9.77
C HIS A 1130 29.65 13.20 -8.26
N VAL A 1131 30.70 12.48 -7.88
CA VAL A 1131 31.03 12.17 -6.48
C VAL A 1131 32.52 12.36 -6.19
N ALA A 1132 32.85 12.67 -4.93
CA ALA A 1132 34.23 12.80 -4.45
C ALA A 1132 34.54 11.80 -3.32
N ALA A 1133 35.81 11.57 -3.02
CA ALA A 1133 36.18 10.79 -1.84
C ALA A 1133 35.63 11.44 -0.55
N GLY A 1134 35.10 10.62 0.36
CA GLY A 1134 34.35 11.04 1.54
C GLY A 1134 32.85 11.28 1.31
N THR A 1135 32.34 11.06 0.10
CA THR A 1135 30.91 11.27 -0.23
C THR A 1135 30.09 10.02 0.11
N GLN A 1136 29.06 10.16 0.95
CA GLN A 1136 28.17 9.07 1.33
C GLN A 1136 27.03 8.94 0.33
N VAL A 1137 26.95 7.83 -0.41
CA VAL A 1137 25.99 7.59 -1.50
C VAL A 1137 24.94 6.56 -1.09
N GLU A 1138 23.75 6.66 -1.68
CA GLU A 1138 22.69 5.65 -1.59
C GLU A 1138 22.69 4.74 -2.82
N ALA A 1139 22.02 3.59 -2.72
CA ALA A 1139 21.77 2.76 -3.89
C ALA A 1139 21.06 3.56 -4.99
N GLY A 1140 21.54 3.41 -6.23
CA GLY A 1140 21.03 4.09 -7.41
C GLY A 1140 21.53 5.52 -7.61
N ASP A 1141 22.30 6.12 -6.70
CA ASP A 1141 22.91 7.43 -6.92
C ASP A 1141 23.82 7.39 -8.17
N LEU A 1142 23.70 8.39 -9.05
CA LEU A 1142 24.57 8.53 -10.21
C LEU A 1142 25.99 8.89 -9.74
N LEU A 1143 26.94 8.02 -10.07
CA LEU A 1143 28.33 8.20 -9.70
C LEU A 1143 29.14 8.81 -10.84
N ILE A 1144 28.98 8.26 -12.05
CA ILE A 1144 29.75 8.63 -13.25
C ILE A 1144 28.85 8.58 -14.48
N THR A 1145 29.08 9.49 -15.43
CA THR A 1145 28.49 9.46 -16.77
C THR A 1145 29.57 9.16 -17.83
N LEU A 1146 29.27 8.28 -18.78
CA LEU A 1146 30.14 7.88 -19.90
C LEU A 1146 29.69 8.53 -21.23
N GLU A 1147 30.62 8.72 -22.17
CA GLU A 1147 30.37 9.15 -23.57
C GLU A 1147 30.28 7.99 -24.55
#